data_AF-A0A8K0CDJ7-F1
#
_entry.id   AF-A0A8K0CDJ7-F1
#
_cell.length_a   1.000
_cell.length_b   1.000
_cell.length_c   1.000
_cell.angle_alpha   90.00
_cell.angle_beta   90.00
_cell.angle_gamma   90.00
#
_symmetry.space_group_name_H-M   'P 1'
#
loop_
_entity.id
_entity.type
_entity.pdbx_description
1 polymer ?
#
loop_
_entity_poly.entity_id
_entity_poly.type
_entity_poly.pdbx_seq_one_letter_code
_entity_poly.pdbx_strand_id
1 'polypeptide(L)'
;MPRTPTTWPRYFSGLRQKWHFLGFRQSLAALRRRSTLRTLSKCSGKASSSISNGYATQKCTYDGHYKQIRCSDMTSTKQINDELEKTLKQNNLNLTDLESLIVNGYKLNSFNIKSLTFSSDLKELSVTNSEIVTVEGDDCEESENGVLKGSGIKDLNLSSNKITAINPKAFVCLNGLQKLNLKGNNLTQIDRNIFQGLSIKKLILSGNQFTIIKSRNFYMLNISELDMSDNKISAIDENTFSSSTIKKLILDYNEILTIKPGVFNGLSELEQINLGDNKISKIDKDAFLNLPVQILNLPRNQIKTIESEAFGSLPNLRELYLTYNQITKLNGSSFEKSKIQKLDLHENRIVTLESTSFGKLIHLKEIDLGENLITRIENNTFLGTVNLRILSLFNNQIMILEPGAFNGLINLERLYLNGNSLSSIDKNVFLGSSVRELGLSDNQIEQINTKQFEGLGYQTALALAGRGCRVIIACRSDCEEAKKNIITQTGNPNVVTKKFNLASLKSVRELAKNINENEERLDILINNAGILGTSEFYTEDELDVGMQVNFFGHFLLTHLLIGLLKKSSPSKIIFISSIAAYVNNLSVDNLNYPQGIRNDIRMYANSKLCCLIAADQLSKKLSGSNITAYSVHPGLIETRIWASYVQNSPAVLKAILNILEILLYVLKLFVRSPEEGIQTILHIALSKEIVKDAGKFFAECKPRERPAKAEDPYFATQIWKASEKHVKLNVNEII
;
A
#
# COMPACT_ATOMS: atom_id res chain seq x y z
N MET A 1 -47.97 -32.65 -16.62
CA MET A 1 -48.26 -31.25 -16.24
C MET A 1 -46.95 -30.50 -16.12
N PRO A 2 -46.59 -29.73 -17.15
CA PRO A 2 -45.25 -29.16 -17.31
C PRO A 2 -45.26 -27.63 -17.53
N ARG A 3 -44.03 -27.07 -17.64
CA ARG A 3 -43.58 -26.01 -18.57
C ARG A 3 -42.91 -24.79 -17.93
N THR A 4 -41.58 -24.75 -18.01
CA THR A 4 -40.84 -23.60 -18.57
C THR A 4 -41.10 -23.52 -20.10
N PRO A 5 -40.61 -22.55 -20.90
CA PRO A 5 -39.84 -21.31 -20.65
C PRO A 5 -40.41 -20.09 -21.42
N THR A 6 -39.76 -18.90 -21.36
CA THR A 6 -39.18 -18.17 -22.53
C THR A 6 -38.99 -16.64 -22.34
N THR A 7 -37.79 -16.19 -22.74
CA THR A 7 -37.42 -14.97 -23.50
C THR A 7 -37.51 -13.54 -22.92
N TRP A 8 -36.42 -12.82 -23.22
CA TRP A 8 -36.17 -11.38 -23.16
C TRP A 8 -37.27 -10.49 -23.76
N PRO A 9 -37.30 -9.18 -23.41
CA PRO A 9 -36.82 -8.19 -24.39
C PRO A 9 -36.02 -7.01 -23.80
N ARG A 10 -35.07 -6.51 -24.61
CA ARG A 10 -34.54 -5.14 -24.54
C ARG A 10 -35.62 -4.16 -25.01
N TYR A 11 -35.78 -3.01 -24.35
CA TYR A 11 -35.85 -1.69 -25.02
C TYR A 11 -35.59 -0.55 -24.04
N PHE A 12 -34.96 0.49 -24.59
CA PHE A 12 -34.36 1.65 -23.96
C PHE A 12 -35.35 2.73 -23.48
N SER A 13 -34.82 3.59 -22.61
CA SER A 13 -35.04 5.05 -22.49
C SER A 13 -36.11 5.57 -21.55
N GLY A 14 -35.69 6.53 -20.70
CA GLY A 14 -36.53 7.69 -20.38
C GLY A 14 -36.46 8.24 -18.96
N LEU A 15 -35.64 9.30 -18.80
CA LEU A 15 -35.81 10.43 -17.86
C LEU A 15 -35.43 10.20 -16.38
N ARG A 16 -34.28 10.72 -15.94
CA ARG A 16 -34.01 12.12 -15.50
C ARG A 16 -34.73 12.51 -14.21
N GLN A 17 -33.95 12.69 -13.14
CA GLN A 17 -33.94 13.86 -12.23
C GLN A 17 -32.67 13.72 -11.36
N LYS A 18 -31.57 14.42 -11.68
CA LYS A 18 -31.15 15.74 -11.15
C LYS A 18 -31.22 15.83 -9.63
N TRP A 19 -30.07 15.85 -8.95
CA TRP A 19 -29.68 16.87 -7.97
C TRP A 19 -28.16 17.11 -8.04
N HIS A 20 -27.80 18.39 -8.04
CA HIS A 20 -26.45 18.96 -8.18
C HIS A 20 -25.66 18.93 -6.87
N PHE A 21 -24.31 18.87 -6.95
CA PHE A 21 -23.34 19.88 -6.47
C PHE A 21 -21.91 19.28 -6.63
N LEU A 22 -21.16 19.68 -7.66
CA LEU A 22 -20.14 20.76 -7.70
C LEU A 22 -18.79 20.37 -7.09
N GLY A 23 -17.77 20.22 -7.94
CA GLY A 23 -16.37 20.29 -7.53
C GLY A 23 -15.41 19.42 -8.34
N PHE A 24 -14.76 20.02 -9.34
CA PHE A 24 -13.47 19.57 -9.92
C PHE A 24 -13.39 18.21 -10.64
N ARG A 25 -13.42 18.26 -11.98
CA ARG A 25 -12.46 17.59 -12.90
C ARG A 25 -12.77 17.94 -14.36
N GLN A 26 -12.01 18.88 -14.93
CA GLN A 26 -11.65 18.88 -16.35
C GLN A 26 -10.36 18.05 -16.43
N SER A 27 -10.40 16.88 -17.08
CA SER A 27 -10.19 16.65 -18.52
C SER A 27 -8.72 16.41 -18.85
N LEU A 28 -8.38 15.16 -19.17
CA LEU A 28 -7.33 14.85 -20.14
C LEU A 28 -7.48 13.43 -20.68
N ALA A 29 -7.15 13.31 -21.98
CA ALA A 29 -7.02 12.11 -22.80
C ALA A 29 -8.31 11.45 -23.33
N ALA A 30 -8.70 11.80 -24.55
CA ALA A 30 -8.27 11.04 -25.74
C ALA A 30 -9.16 11.37 -26.95
N LEU A 31 -8.58 11.91 -28.03
CA LEU A 31 -8.74 11.38 -29.40
C LEU A 31 -8.06 12.28 -30.45
N ARG A 32 -7.24 11.62 -31.28
CA ARG A 32 -6.92 11.91 -32.70
C ARG A 32 -5.69 12.76 -33.05
N ARG A 33 -4.61 12.04 -33.43
CA ARG A 33 -4.01 12.13 -34.78
C ARG A 33 -4.61 10.96 -35.58
N ARG A 34 -5.01 11.00 -36.85
CA ARG A 34 -4.58 11.78 -38.03
C ARG A 34 -5.69 11.68 -39.11
N SER A 35 -5.57 12.55 -40.12
CA SER A 35 -6.25 12.55 -41.43
C SER A 35 -7.66 13.17 -41.49
N THR A 36 -7.76 14.42 -41.95
CA THR A 36 -8.24 14.72 -43.31
C THR A 36 -8.07 16.21 -43.63
N LEU A 37 -7.49 16.47 -44.80
CA LEU A 37 -7.65 17.71 -45.55
C LEU A 37 -9.14 18.04 -45.74
N ARG A 38 -9.43 19.33 -45.92
CA ARG A 38 -10.70 19.94 -46.36
C ARG A 38 -11.85 19.90 -45.35
N THR A 39 -12.03 21.00 -44.62
CA THR A 39 -13.12 22.00 -44.80
C THR A 39 -13.09 23.00 -43.64
N LEU A 40 -13.60 24.21 -43.87
CA LEU A 40 -13.67 25.39 -42.97
C LEU A 40 -12.51 26.38 -43.14
N SER A 41 -12.27 26.89 -44.35
CA SER A 41 -12.83 28.20 -44.75
C SER A 41 -14.33 28.37 -44.44
N LYS A 42 -14.69 29.47 -43.78
CA LYS A 42 -16.04 29.92 -43.34
C LYS A 42 -16.24 29.80 -41.82
N CYS A 43 -15.64 30.73 -41.07
CA CYS A 43 -16.32 31.52 -40.03
C CYS A 43 -15.33 32.55 -39.43
N SER A 44 -15.05 33.59 -40.22
CA SER A 44 -14.54 34.89 -39.73
C SER A 44 -15.02 36.04 -40.63
N GLY A 45 -16.20 35.86 -41.24
CA GLY A 45 -16.87 36.89 -42.02
C GLY A 45 -18.09 37.40 -41.27
N LYS A 46 -18.17 38.73 -41.13
CA LYS A 46 -19.27 39.54 -40.57
C LYS A 46 -19.15 39.91 -39.09
N ALA A 47 -18.21 40.82 -38.82
CA ALA A 47 -18.50 42.03 -38.05
C ALA A 47 -17.58 43.17 -38.57
N SER A 48 -17.87 43.66 -39.76
CA SER A 48 -17.39 44.97 -40.23
C SER A 48 -18.46 45.61 -41.11
N SER A 49 -19.48 46.16 -40.46
CA SER A 49 -20.31 47.21 -41.05
C SER A 49 -19.64 48.55 -40.75
N SER A 50 -18.98 49.07 -41.79
CA SER A 50 -18.79 50.49 -42.10
C SER A 50 -19.23 51.52 -41.04
N ILE A 51 -18.25 52.03 -40.30
CA ILE A 51 -18.15 53.47 -40.05
C ILE A 51 -16.78 53.87 -40.58
N SER A 52 -16.78 54.37 -41.81
CA SER A 52 -15.65 55.07 -42.41
C SER A 52 -15.49 56.42 -41.71
N ASN A 53 -14.67 56.46 -40.66
CA ASN A 53 -14.00 57.67 -40.20
C ASN A 53 -12.50 57.39 -40.24
N GLY A 54 -11.77 58.15 -41.05
CA GLY A 54 -10.37 57.92 -41.39
C GLY A 54 -9.40 58.15 -40.24
N TYR A 55 -9.22 57.12 -39.40
CA TYR A 55 -8.07 56.99 -38.51
C TYR A 55 -7.25 55.79 -38.96
N ALA A 56 -5.98 56.03 -39.34
CA ALA A 56 -5.02 54.99 -39.66
C ALA A 56 -4.97 53.97 -38.50
N THR A 57 -5.08 52.67 -38.81
CA THR A 57 -4.85 51.61 -37.81
C THR A 57 -3.46 51.78 -37.23
N GLN A 58 -3.40 52.20 -35.96
CA GLN A 58 -2.14 52.45 -35.27
C GLN A 58 -1.42 51.11 -35.11
N LYS A 59 -0.31 50.94 -35.84
CA LYS A 59 0.44 49.68 -35.86
C LYS A 59 1.24 49.43 -34.58
N CYS A 60 1.47 50.47 -33.80
CA CYS A 60 2.04 50.40 -32.47
C CYS A 60 1.12 51.11 -31.46
N THR A 61 1.07 50.60 -30.23
CA THR A 61 0.29 51.16 -29.13
C THR A 61 1.14 51.28 -27.87
N TYR A 62 1.01 52.39 -27.14
CA TYR A 62 1.68 52.61 -25.85
C TYR A 62 0.76 52.25 -24.68
N ASP A 63 1.31 51.54 -23.70
CA ASP A 63 0.70 51.27 -22.41
C ASP A 63 1.51 51.99 -21.32
N GLY A 64 0.92 53.04 -20.76
CA GLY A 64 1.54 53.88 -19.73
C GLY A 64 1.75 53.19 -18.38
N HIS A 65 0.97 52.16 -18.06
CA HIS A 65 1.14 51.44 -16.79
C HIS A 65 2.44 50.63 -16.80
N TYR A 66 2.77 50.02 -17.94
CA TYR A 66 3.97 49.20 -18.09
C TYR A 66 5.13 49.94 -18.76
N LYS A 67 4.93 51.21 -19.12
CA LYS A 67 5.84 51.98 -19.99
C LYS A 67 6.29 51.13 -21.18
N GLN A 68 5.30 50.55 -21.87
CA GLN A 68 5.49 49.50 -22.86
C GLN A 68 4.94 49.94 -24.21
N ILE A 69 5.65 49.62 -25.29
CA ILE A 69 5.14 49.76 -26.65
C ILE A 69 4.98 48.37 -27.26
N ARG A 70 3.83 48.12 -27.87
CA ARG A 70 3.55 46.91 -28.64
C ARG A 70 3.35 47.27 -30.09
N CYS A 71 4.04 46.58 -30.99
CA CYS A 71 3.96 46.75 -32.42
C CYS A 71 3.57 45.43 -33.10
N SER A 72 2.67 45.50 -34.08
CA SER A 72 2.25 44.36 -34.90
C SER A 72 2.13 44.70 -36.39
N ASP A 73 2.08 43.67 -37.24
CA ASP A 73 1.84 43.77 -38.69
C ASP A 73 2.85 44.66 -39.44
N MET A 74 4.14 44.42 -39.15
CA MET A 74 5.28 45.16 -39.69
C MET A 74 6.09 44.31 -40.68
N THR A 75 6.71 44.95 -41.68
CA THR A 75 7.44 44.26 -42.76
C THR A 75 8.92 44.63 -42.88
N SER A 76 9.38 45.72 -42.25
CA SER A 76 10.80 46.15 -42.25
C SER A 76 11.22 46.72 -40.87
N THR A 77 12.48 46.56 -40.44
CA THR A 77 12.93 47.09 -39.14
C THR A 77 12.83 48.61 -39.14
N LYS A 78 13.07 49.20 -40.31
CA LYS A 78 12.81 50.60 -40.59
C LYS A 78 11.36 50.98 -40.24
N GLN A 79 10.38 50.19 -40.68
CA GLN A 79 8.97 50.45 -40.36
C GLN A 79 8.68 50.34 -38.86
N ILE A 80 9.33 49.42 -38.14
CA ILE A 80 9.21 49.35 -36.68
C ILE A 80 9.73 50.65 -36.05
N ASN A 81 10.92 51.09 -36.44
CA ASN A 81 11.52 52.31 -35.91
C ASN A 81 10.66 53.54 -36.23
N ASP A 82 10.17 53.65 -37.46
CA ASP A 82 9.30 54.74 -37.91
C ASP A 82 7.99 54.82 -37.08
N GLU A 83 7.33 53.67 -36.85
CA GLU A 83 6.08 53.62 -36.06
C GLU A 83 6.34 53.73 -34.55
N LEU A 84 7.49 53.29 -34.06
CA LEU A 84 7.93 53.49 -32.67
C LEU A 84 8.13 54.98 -32.39
N GLU A 85 8.89 55.70 -33.22
CA GLU A 85 9.10 57.14 -33.09
C GLU A 85 7.79 57.92 -33.18
N LYS A 86 6.93 57.54 -34.12
CA LYS A 86 5.60 58.14 -34.26
C LYS A 86 4.75 57.93 -33.01
N THR A 87 4.77 56.73 -32.42
CA THR A 87 4.02 56.43 -31.19
C THR A 87 4.56 57.21 -30.00
N LEU A 88 5.88 57.32 -29.87
CA LEU A 88 6.52 58.12 -28.82
C LEU A 88 6.14 59.59 -28.92
N LYS A 89 6.25 60.19 -30.12
CA LYS A 89 5.85 61.58 -30.38
C LYS A 89 4.36 61.82 -30.10
N GLN A 90 3.49 60.88 -30.48
CA GLN A 90 2.05 60.98 -30.22
C GLN A 90 1.69 60.96 -28.73
N ASN A 91 2.54 60.39 -27.88
CA ASN A 91 2.32 60.28 -26.44
C ASN A 91 3.21 61.24 -25.61
N ASN A 92 3.95 62.17 -26.25
CA ASN A 92 4.92 63.06 -25.60
C ASN A 92 5.98 62.32 -24.78
N LEU A 93 6.50 61.21 -25.31
CA LEU A 93 7.52 60.37 -24.68
C LEU A 93 8.84 60.42 -25.44
N ASN A 94 9.94 60.18 -24.73
CA ASN A 94 11.26 59.91 -25.29
C ASN A 94 11.59 58.40 -25.19
N LEU A 95 12.63 57.97 -25.90
CA LEU A 95 13.10 56.57 -25.85
C LEU A 95 13.54 56.13 -24.43
N THR A 96 14.02 57.06 -23.59
CA THR A 96 14.41 56.81 -22.20
C THR A 96 13.23 56.53 -21.28
N ASP A 97 12.01 56.88 -21.70
CA ASP A 97 10.80 56.66 -20.90
C ASP A 97 10.25 55.23 -21.06
N LEU A 98 10.80 54.45 -22.00
CA LEU A 98 10.33 53.11 -22.33
C LEU A 98 11.06 52.02 -21.54
N GLU A 99 10.33 51.15 -20.86
CA GLU A 99 10.90 50.01 -20.14
C GLU A 99 10.74 48.68 -20.91
N SER A 100 9.77 48.57 -21.81
CA SER A 100 9.47 47.33 -22.55
C SER A 100 9.06 47.58 -24.00
N LEU A 101 9.63 46.81 -24.93
CA LEU A 101 9.29 46.85 -26.35
C LEU A 101 8.90 45.45 -26.83
N ILE A 102 7.68 45.31 -27.34
CA ILE A 102 7.15 44.07 -27.89
C ILE A 102 6.87 44.25 -29.37
N VAL A 103 7.47 43.39 -30.19
CA VAL A 103 7.28 43.30 -31.64
C VAL A 103 6.75 41.90 -31.95
N ASN A 104 5.59 41.84 -32.60
CA ASN A 104 4.92 40.58 -32.90
C ASN A 104 4.45 40.50 -34.36
N GLY A 105 4.55 39.33 -35.00
CA GLY A 105 3.91 39.09 -36.31
C GLY A 105 4.66 39.69 -37.49
N TYR A 106 5.98 39.78 -37.39
CA TYR A 106 6.82 40.36 -38.42
C TYR A 106 7.28 39.30 -39.45
N LYS A 107 7.70 39.67 -40.67
CA LYS A 107 8.43 38.77 -41.61
C LYS A 107 9.92 39.12 -41.76
N LEU A 108 10.71 38.93 -40.71
CA LEU A 108 12.13 39.26 -40.63
C LEU A 108 12.83 37.98 -41.07
N ASN A 109 13.44 37.93 -42.24
CA ASN A 109 14.25 36.76 -42.57
C ASN A 109 15.47 36.67 -41.63
N SER A 110 16.10 37.81 -41.34
CA SER A 110 17.16 37.95 -40.35
C SER A 110 16.85 39.09 -39.37
N PHE A 111 17.42 39.01 -38.18
CA PHE A 111 17.23 40.02 -37.13
C PHE A 111 18.55 40.38 -36.46
N ASN A 112 18.86 41.67 -36.44
CA ASN A 112 19.93 42.24 -35.63
C ASN A 112 19.31 43.10 -34.53
N ILE A 113 19.60 42.82 -33.27
CA ILE A 113 19.04 43.57 -32.13
C ILE A 113 19.36 45.07 -32.23
N LYS A 114 20.55 45.43 -32.72
CA LYS A 114 20.98 46.83 -32.83
C LYS A 114 20.22 47.62 -33.89
N SER A 115 19.59 46.94 -34.85
CA SER A 115 18.81 47.59 -35.90
C SER A 115 17.53 48.26 -35.40
N LEU A 116 17.07 47.93 -34.17
CA LEU A 116 15.98 48.62 -33.52
C LEU A 116 16.46 49.89 -32.80
N THR A 117 15.63 50.93 -32.82
CA THR A 117 15.86 52.17 -32.10
C THR A 117 15.31 52.05 -30.68
N PHE A 118 16.18 51.92 -29.69
CA PHE A 118 15.82 51.92 -28.26
C PHE A 118 16.93 52.54 -27.40
N SER A 119 16.57 53.01 -26.21
CA SER A 119 17.49 53.58 -25.23
C SER A 119 18.21 52.51 -24.41
N SER A 120 19.25 52.90 -23.68
CA SER A 120 19.93 52.03 -22.71
C SER A 120 19.04 51.63 -21.52
N ASP A 121 17.91 52.31 -21.29
CA ASP A 121 17.03 52.07 -20.14
C ASP A 121 16.01 50.93 -20.38
N LEU A 122 15.90 50.45 -21.62
CA LEU A 122 14.99 49.37 -21.99
C LEU A 122 15.33 48.09 -21.24
N LYS A 123 14.37 47.54 -20.48
CA LYS A 123 14.56 46.34 -19.64
C LYS A 123 14.08 45.07 -20.32
N GLU A 124 13.07 45.16 -21.18
CA GLU A 124 12.48 44.02 -21.88
C GLU A 124 12.41 44.28 -23.39
N LEU A 125 12.89 43.31 -24.15
CA LEU A 125 12.73 43.27 -25.60
C LEU A 125 12.14 41.93 -26.00
N SER A 126 10.98 41.95 -26.65
CA SER A 126 10.31 40.76 -27.17
C SER A 126 10.10 40.88 -28.67
N VAL A 127 10.65 39.96 -29.45
CA VAL A 127 10.44 39.87 -30.91
C VAL A 127 9.99 38.45 -31.26
N THR A 128 8.68 38.24 -31.36
CA THR A 128 8.04 36.91 -31.45
C THR A 128 7.18 36.76 -32.68
N ASN A 129 6.98 35.53 -33.18
CA ASN A 129 6.19 35.25 -34.38
C ASN A 129 6.63 36.11 -35.58
N SER A 130 7.93 36.38 -35.67
CA SER A 130 8.53 37.33 -36.61
C SER A 130 9.22 36.64 -37.79
N GLU A 131 9.01 35.34 -37.96
CA GLU A 131 9.62 34.50 -39.00
C GLU A 131 11.17 34.54 -39.06
N ILE A 132 11.83 35.02 -38.00
CA ILE A 132 13.30 35.16 -37.91
C ILE A 132 13.96 33.81 -38.13
N VAL A 133 14.82 33.72 -39.14
CA VAL A 133 15.64 32.52 -39.44
C VAL A 133 17.04 32.66 -38.85
N THR A 134 17.64 33.84 -38.92
CA THR A 134 18.99 34.10 -38.40
C THR A 134 19.01 35.30 -37.47
N VAL A 135 19.68 35.15 -36.32
CA VAL A 135 20.00 36.28 -35.44
C VAL A 135 21.41 36.73 -35.74
N GLU A 136 21.54 37.94 -36.27
CA GLU A 136 22.80 38.58 -36.64
C GLU A 136 23.46 39.25 -35.42
N GLY A 137 24.74 39.58 -35.54
CA GLY A 137 25.50 40.17 -34.44
C GLY A 137 26.74 40.89 -34.93
N ASP A 138 27.02 42.04 -34.30
CA ASP A 138 28.15 42.92 -34.59
C ASP A 138 28.89 43.28 -33.30
N ASP A 139 30.11 43.81 -33.43
CA ASP A 139 30.93 44.29 -32.31
C ASP A 139 30.26 45.42 -31.52
N CYS A 140 30.47 45.47 -30.20
CA CYS A 140 29.87 46.51 -29.37
C CYS A 140 30.43 47.88 -29.72
N GLU A 141 29.53 48.81 -30.03
CA GLU A 141 29.85 50.23 -30.18
C GLU A 141 29.42 50.93 -28.89
N GLU A 142 30.32 51.75 -28.33
CA GLU A 142 30.02 52.62 -27.20
C GLU A 142 29.14 53.78 -27.66
N SER A 143 28.12 54.13 -26.88
CA SER A 143 27.40 55.40 -27.09
C SER A 143 28.24 56.59 -26.62
N GLU A 144 27.87 57.82 -27.00
CA GLU A 144 28.55 59.07 -26.60
C GLU A 144 28.74 59.23 -25.08
N ASN A 145 27.99 58.49 -24.26
CA ASN A 145 28.06 58.49 -22.79
C ASN A 145 28.77 57.25 -22.19
N GLY A 146 29.46 56.44 -23.00
CA GLY A 146 30.19 55.24 -22.55
C GLY A 146 29.30 54.04 -22.17
N VAL A 147 27.98 54.11 -22.41
CA VAL A 147 27.04 53.01 -22.13
C VAL A 147 26.83 52.18 -23.39
N LEU A 148 26.96 50.86 -23.29
CA LEU A 148 26.69 49.94 -24.40
C LEU A 148 25.18 49.93 -24.73
N LYS A 149 24.84 50.10 -26.01
CA LYS A 149 23.44 50.00 -26.49
C LYS A 149 22.89 48.60 -26.18
N GLY A 150 21.82 48.54 -25.39
CA GLY A 150 21.17 47.28 -24.95
C GLY A 150 21.63 46.73 -23.60
N SER A 151 22.58 47.38 -22.92
CA SER A 151 23.07 46.95 -21.60
C SER A 151 21.99 46.91 -20.50
N GLY A 152 20.93 47.71 -20.62
CA GLY A 152 19.80 47.68 -19.67
C GLY A 152 18.84 46.50 -19.84
N ILE A 153 18.91 45.77 -20.96
CA ILE A 153 17.98 44.68 -21.27
C ILE A 153 18.23 43.51 -20.30
N LYS A 154 17.20 43.14 -19.54
CA LYS A 154 17.20 42.04 -18.58
C LYS A 154 16.45 40.81 -19.11
N ASP A 155 15.40 41.01 -19.91
CA ASP A 155 14.62 39.92 -20.53
C ASP A 155 14.59 40.10 -22.05
N LEU A 156 15.19 39.13 -22.76
CA LEU A 156 15.15 39.05 -24.21
C LEU A 156 14.33 37.84 -24.62
N ASN A 157 13.22 38.10 -25.32
CA ASN A 157 12.34 37.07 -25.82
C ASN A 157 12.34 37.00 -27.35
N LEU A 158 12.89 35.92 -27.90
CA LEU A 158 12.92 35.60 -29.33
C LEU A 158 12.11 34.33 -29.64
N SER A 159 11.13 34.01 -28.79
CA SER A 159 10.34 32.79 -28.94
C SER A 159 9.43 32.78 -30.17
N SER A 160 9.05 31.58 -30.62
CA SER A 160 8.08 31.36 -31.69
C SER A 160 8.52 32.00 -33.01
N ASN A 161 9.80 31.90 -33.35
CA ASN A 161 10.35 32.28 -34.64
C ASN A 161 10.74 31.02 -35.44
N LYS A 162 11.61 31.17 -36.45
CA LYS A 162 12.13 30.08 -37.28
C LYS A 162 13.64 29.94 -37.12
N ILE A 163 14.19 30.37 -35.98
CA ILE A 163 15.63 30.59 -35.83
C ILE A 163 16.37 29.26 -35.97
N THR A 164 17.31 29.20 -36.90
CA THR A 164 18.19 28.04 -37.12
C THR A 164 19.65 28.33 -36.77
N ALA A 165 20.05 29.60 -36.78
CA ALA A 165 21.41 30.03 -36.46
C ALA A 165 21.42 31.37 -35.71
N ILE A 166 22.36 31.49 -34.77
CA ILE A 166 22.63 32.70 -33.99
C ILE A 166 24.11 33.02 -34.14
N ASN A 167 24.43 34.25 -34.55
CA ASN A 167 25.80 34.72 -34.63
C ASN A 167 26.43 34.79 -33.22
N PRO A 168 27.68 34.34 -33.00
CA PRO A 168 28.38 34.45 -31.71
C PRO A 168 28.40 35.85 -31.08
N LYS A 169 28.35 36.90 -31.89
CA LYS A 169 28.32 38.30 -31.44
C LYS A 169 26.90 38.86 -31.25
N ALA A 170 25.85 38.06 -31.45
CA ALA A 170 24.46 38.55 -31.43
C ALA A 170 24.06 39.20 -30.09
N PHE A 171 24.61 38.71 -28.98
CA PHE A 171 24.21 39.15 -27.63
C PHE A 171 25.34 39.82 -26.85
N VAL A 172 26.53 40.00 -27.43
CA VAL A 172 27.75 40.42 -26.70
C VAL A 172 27.61 41.75 -25.94
N CYS A 173 26.68 42.62 -26.34
CA CYS A 173 26.43 43.93 -25.69
C CYS A 173 25.34 43.91 -24.62
N LEU A 174 24.69 42.76 -24.39
CA LEU A 174 23.58 42.60 -23.45
C LEU A 174 24.09 42.12 -22.07
N ASN A 175 25.11 42.79 -21.54
CA ASN A 175 25.76 42.37 -20.28
C ASN A 175 24.82 42.36 -19.06
N GLY A 176 23.71 43.11 -19.09
CA GLY A 176 22.65 43.09 -18.08
C GLY A 176 21.63 41.95 -18.22
N LEU A 177 21.74 41.11 -19.25
CA LEU A 177 20.73 40.09 -19.58
C LEU A 177 20.64 39.01 -18.50
N GLN A 178 19.42 38.81 -17.98
CA GLN A 178 19.12 37.82 -16.94
C GLN A 178 18.26 36.67 -17.47
N LYS A 179 17.46 36.89 -18.52
CA LYS A 179 16.62 35.87 -19.11
C LYS A 179 16.70 35.93 -20.63
N LEU A 180 16.99 34.78 -21.23
CA LEU A 180 16.98 34.60 -22.68
C LEU A 180 15.97 33.50 -23.04
N ASN A 181 14.96 33.87 -23.81
CA ASN A 181 13.93 32.95 -24.28
C ASN A 181 14.04 32.71 -25.79
N LEU A 182 14.40 31.50 -26.17
CA LEU A 182 14.52 31.02 -27.55
C LEU A 182 13.52 29.87 -27.83
N LYS A 183 12.43 29.80 -27.04
CA LYS A 183 11.41 28.74 -27.16
C LYS A 183 10.79 28.68 -28.54
N GLY A 184 10.47 27.48 -29.04
CA GLY A 184 9.64 27.35 -30.25
C GLY A 184 10.35 27.83 -31.51
N ASN A 185 11.61 27.45 -31.67
CA ASN A 185 12.45 27.78 -32.82
C ASN A 185 12.93 26.49 -33.52
N ASN A 186 13.85 26.61 -34.48
CA ASN A 186 14.37 25.48 -35.25
C ASN A 186 15.86 25.21 -34.95
N LEU A 187 16.32 25.53 -33.74
CA LEU A 187 17.71 25.31 -33.34
C LEU A 187 18.00 23.81 -33.19
N THR A 188 19.07 23.35 -33.81
CA THR A 188 19.58 21.97 -33.67
C THR A 188 20.81 21.89 -32.75
N GLN A 189 21.49 23.01 -32.56
CA GLN A 189 22.66 23.16 -31.70
C GLN A 189 22.78 24.61 -31.21
N ILE A 190 23.63 24.82 -30.21
CA ILE A 190 23.91 26.14 -29.66
C ILE A 190 25.42 26.26 -29.43
N ASP A 191 26.02 27.31 -29.97
CA ASP A 191 27.43 27.61 -29.73
C ASP A 191 27.56 28.31 -28.39
N ARG A 192 28.47 27.87 -27.53
CA ARG A 192 28.73 28.50 -26.23
C ARG A 192 29.14 29.97 -26.35
N ASN A 193 29.78 30.35 -27.45
CA ASN A 193 30.35 31.68 -27.64
C ASN A 193 29.25 32.76 -27.69
N ILE A 194 28.00 32.39 -28.00
CA ILE A 194 26.87 33.34 -27.95
C ILE A 194 26.61 33.88 -26.52
N PHE A 195 27.10 33.17 -25.50
CA PHE A 195 26.92 33.53 -24.09
C PHE A 195 28.11 34.28 -23.51
N GLN A 196 29.15 34.54 -24.31
CA GLN A 196 30.35 35.23 -23.84
C GLN A 196 29.99 36.64 -23.33
N GLY A 197 30.39 36.93 -22.08
CA GLY A 197 30.11 38.22 -21.43
C GLY A 197 28.71 38.38 -20.85
N LEU A 198 27.86 37.34 -20.92
CA LEU A 198 26.50 37.37 -20.38
C LEU A 198 26.42 36.79 -18.97
N SER A 199 25.50 37.34 -18.16
CA SER A 199 25.18 36.86 -16.80
C SER A 199 23.73 36.37 -16.69
N ILE A 200 23.35 35.47 -17.60
CA ILE A 200 21.98 34.96 -17.72
C ILE A 200 21.65 34.07 -16.51
N LYS A 201 20.51 34.29 -15.86
CA LYS A 201 19.98 33.42 -14.81
C LYS A 201 19.05 32.33 -15.35
N LYS A 202 18.27 32.64 -16.39
CA LYS A 202 17.28 31.72 -16.99
C LYS A 202 17.44 31.62 -18.50
N LEU A 203 17.68 30.41 -18.99
CA LEU A 203 17.80 30.12 -20.42
C LEU A 203 16.70 29.15 -20.84
N ILE A 204 15.87 29.55 -21.80
CA ILE A 204 14.76 28.74 -22.31
C ILE A 204 15.03 28.37 -23.76
N LEU A 205 15.24 27.08 -24.00
CA LEU A 205 15.49 26.44 -25.30
C LEU A 205 14.39 25.43 -25.65
N SER A 206 13.27 25.45 -24.93
CA SER A 206 12.18 24.48 -25.11
C SER A 206 11.56 24.55 -26.51
N GLY A 207 11.05 23.45 -27.07
CA GLY A 207 10.35 23.50 -28.37
C GLY A 207 11.29 23.76 -29.55
N ASN A 208 12.48 23.16 -29.53
CA ASN A 208 13.48 23.27 -30.60
C ASN A 208 13.74 21.88 -31.24
N GLN A 209 14.86 21.71 -31.94
CA GLN A 209 15.23 20.48 -32.65
C GLN A 209 16.53 19.86 -32.12
N PHE A 210 16.89 20.11 -30.85
CA PHE A 210 18.09 19.52 -30.24
C PHE A 210 17.95 18.01 -30.12
N THR A 211 18.93 17.26 -30.61
CA THR A 211 18.98 15.79 -30.53
C THR A 211 19.95 15.26 -29.47
N ILE A 212 20.92 16.08 -29.09
CA ILE A 212 21.95 15.75 -28.11
C ILE A 212 22.37 17.01 -27.35
N ILE A 213 22.64 16.87 -26.06
CA ILE A 213 23.26 17.92 -25.24
C ILE A 213 24.78 17.65 -25.22
N LYS A 214 25.56 18.51 -25.89
CA LYS A 214 27.01 18.31 -26.07
C LYS A 214 27.85 18.91 -24.94
N SER A 215 28.97 18.25 -24.61
CA SER A 215 29.88 18.53 -23.47
C SER A 215 30.42 19.97 -23.33
N ARG A 216 30.20 20.85 -24.31
CA ARG A 216 30.78 22.21 -24.34
C ARG A 216 29.74 23.33 -24.46
N ASN A 217 28.47 23.00 -24.65
CA ASN A 217 27.44 24.01 -24.92
C ASN A 217 27.13 24.86 -23.69
N PHE A 218 27.28 24.28 -22.48
CA PHE A 218 26.91 24.93 -21.21
C PHE A 218 28.05 24.96 -20.17
N TYR A 219 29.25 24.54 -20.55
CA TYR A 219 30.42 24.49 -19.67
C TYR A 219 30.74 25.88 -19.09
N MET A 220 30.87 25.96 -17.75
CA MET A 220 31.10 27.21 -16.99
C MET A 220 30.08 28.33 -17.18
N LEU A 221 28.92 28.07 -17.78
CA LEU A 221 27.85 29.06 -17.85
C LEU A 221 27.17 29.17 -16.48
N ASN A 222 27.13 30.39 -15.94
CA ASN A 222 26.50 30.68 -14.66
C ASN A 222 24.99 30.91 -14.83
N ILE A 223 24.25 29.84 -15.14
CA ILE A 223 22.78 29.83 -15.30
C ILE A 223 22.11 29.09 -14.14
N SER A 224 21.04 29.65 -13.59
CA SER A 224 20.28 29.04 -12.49
C SER A 224 19.16 28.10 -12.96
N GLU A 225 18.53 28.41 -14.10
CA GLU A 225 17.45 27.59 -14.68
C GLU A 225 17.71 27.37 -16.18
N LEU A 226 17.74 26.11 -16.58
CA LEU A 226 17.88 25.68 -17.96
C LEU A 226 16.66 24.85 -18.37
N ASP A 227 15.89 25.36 -19.33
CA ASP A 227 14.76 24.66 -19.92
C ASP A 227 15.08 24.18 -21.33
N MET A 228 15.20 22.86 -21.50
CA MET A 228 15.40 22.18 -22.78
C MET A 228 14.25 21.20 -23.08
N SER A 229 13.07 21.44 -22.51
CA SER A 229 11.90 20.59 -22.74
C SER A 229 11.39 20.63 -24.19
N ASP A 230 10.55 19.68 -24.59
CA ASP A 230 9.92 19.65 -25.93
C ASP A 230 10.97 19.73 -27.06
N ASN A 231 11.97 18.86 -26.98
CA ASN A 231 13.03 18.71 -27.97
C ASN A 231 13.09 17.25 -28.44
N LYS A 232 14.17 16.85 -29.12
CA LYS A 232 14.40 15.47 -29.60
C LYS A 232 15.60 14.83 -28.92
N ILE A 233 15.91 15.25 -27.70
CA ILE A 233 17.16 14.88 -27.02
C ILE A 233 17.10 13.41 -26.66
N SER A 234 17.97 12.60 -27.26
CA SER A 234 18.08 11.17 -26.97
C SER A 234 19.26 10.82 -26.07
N ALA A 235 20.25 11.72 -25.96
CA ALA A 235 21.46 11.52 -25.18
C ALA A 235 22.02 12.85 -24.62
N ILE A 236 22.78 12.73 -23.54
CA ILE A 236 23.54 13.80 -22.89
C ILE A 236 24.99 13.35 -22.85
N ASP A 237 25.91 14.17 -23.36
CA ASP A 237 27.34 13.85 -23.29
C ASP A 237 27.88 14.05 -21.87
N GLU A 238 28.89 13.26 -21.52
CA GLU A 238 29.61 13.39 -20.26
C GLU A 238 30.20 14.80 -20.11
N ASN A 239 30.29 15.29 -18.87
CA ASN A 239 30.87 16.59 -18.52
C ASN A 239 30.15 17.82 -19.12
N THR A 240 28.95 17.68 -19.68
CA THR A 240 28.21 18.84 -20.22
C THR A 240 27.93 19.90 -19.15
N PHE A 241 27.68 19.48 -17.92
CA PHE A 241 27.34 20.37 -16.82
C PHE A 241 28.50 20.59 -15.83
N SER A 242 29.73 20.29 -16.23
CA SER A 242 30.90 20.52 -15.38
C SER A 242 31.01 21.99 -14.99
N SER A 243 31.13 22.24 -13.68
CA SER A 243 31.22 23.57 -13.07
C SER A 243 30.01 24.47 -13.38
N SER A 244 28.82 23.89 -13.38
CA SER A 244 27.57 24.62 -13.62
C SER A 244 26.91 25.05 -12.30
N THR A 245 26.17 26.16 -12.33
CA THR A 245 25.39 26.70 -11.20
C THR A 245 23.88 26.43 -11.33
N ILE A 246 23.50 25.50 -12.22
CA ILE A 246 22.10 25.17 -12.47
C ILE A 246 21.45 24.60 -11.20
N LYS A 247 20.37 25.27 -10.79
CA LYS A 247 19.49 24.84 -9.71
C LYS A 247 18.28 24.06 -10.21
N LYS A 248 17.82 24.38 -11.42
CA LYS A 248 16.67 23.73 -12.06
C LYS A 248 16.97 23.35 -13.51
N LEU A 249 16.91 22.05 -13.79
CA LEU A 249 17.11 21.49 -15.13
C LEU A 249 15.81 20.84 -15.62
N ILE A 250 15.26 21.34 -16.72
CA ILE A 250 13.99 20.87 -17.29
C ILE A 250 14.28 20.18 -18.62
N LEU A 251 14.02 18.87 -18.67
CA LEU A 251 14.24 17.99 -19.83
C LEU A 251 12.96 17.22 -20.20
N ASP A 252 11.80 17.69 -19.75
CA ASP A 252 10.50 17.07 -20.05
C ASP A 252 10.26 16.98 -21.58
N TYR A 253 9.46 16.02 -22.03
CA TYR A 253 9.08 15.88 -23.45
C TYR A 253 10.30 15.77 -24.39
N ASN A 254 11.17 14.80 -24.12
CA ASN A 254 12.33 14.47 -24.94
C ASN A 254 12.35 12.97 -25.28
N GLU A 255 13.45 12.48 -25.85
CA GLU A 255 13.59 11.10 -26.31
C GLU A 255 14.67 10.32 -25.54
N ILE A 256 14.96 10.72 -24.30
CA ILE A 256 16.02 10.12 -23.48
C ILE A 256 15.66 8.67 -23.17
N LEU A 257 16.54 7.74 -23.56
CA LEU A 257 16.34 6.30 -23.39
C LEU A 257 16.93 5.76 -22.09
N THR A 258 18.10 6.28 -21.72
CA THR A 258 18.86 5.86 -20.52
C THR A 258 19.59 7.06 -19.94
N ILE A 259 19.83 7.00 -18.62
CA ILE A 259 20.66 7.97 -17.91
C ILE A 259 22.00 7.30 -17.66
N LYS A 260 23.00 7.64 -18.47
CA LYS A 260 24.34 7.10 -18.28
C LYS A 260 24.93 7.63 -16.98
N PRO A 261 25.69 6.82 -16.22
CA PRO A 261 26.37 7.28 -15.03
C PRO A 261 27.21 8.53 -15.30
N GLY A 262 27.11 9.53 -14.41
CA GLY A 262 27.94 10.73 -14.45
C GLY A 262 27.54 11.81 -15.47
N VAL A 263 26.50 11.64 -16.28
CA VAL A 263 26.06 12.70 -17.23
C VAL A 263 25.62 14.00 -16.56
N PHE A 264 25.25 13.93 -15.28
CA PHE A 264 24.85 15.06 -14.45
C PHE A 264 25.97 15.56 -13.52
N ASN A 265 27.20 15.02 -13.64
CA ASN A 265 28.33 15.48 -12.84
C ASN A 265 28.58 16.98 -13.02
N GLY A 266 28.93 17.65 -11.93
CA GLY A 266 29.17 19.10 -11.91
C GLY A 266 27.96 19.96 -11.54
N LEU A 267 26.77 19.38 -11.45
CA LEU A 267 25.53 20.05 -11.00
C LEU A 267 25.47 20.17 -9.46
N SER A 268 26.42 20.88 -8.85
CA SER A 268 26.57 20.95 -7.39
C SER A 268 25.51 21.78 -6.66
N GLU A 269 24.74 22.60 -7.37
CA GLU A 269 23.66 23.42 -6.81
C GLU A 269 22.26 22.94 -7.21
N LEU A 270 22.16 21.77 -7.86
CA LEU A 270 20.89 21.30 -8.41
C LEU A 270 19.88 20.99 -7.31
N GLU A 271 18.74 21.67 -7.35
CA GLU A 271 17.61 21.50 -6.43
C GLU A 271 16.49 20.69 -7.09
N GLN A 272 16.30 20.83 -8.40
CA GLN A 272 15.22 20.16 -9.14
C GLN A 272 15.68 19.69 -10.52
N ILE A 273 15.31 18.46 -10.86
CA ILE A 273 15.44 17.93 -12.23
C ILE A 273 14.11 17.35 -12.70
N ASN A 274 13.71 17.74 -13.91
CA ASN A 274 12.54 17.18 -14.58
C ASN A 274 12.95 16.38 -15.81
N LEU A 275 12.50 15.14 -15.85
CA LEU A 275 12.75 14.16 -16.91
C LEU A 275 11.44 13.49 -17.33
N GLY A 276 10.30 14.16 -17.17
CA GLY A 276 8.99 13.62 -17.51
C GLY A 276 8.82 13.44 -19.02
N ASP A 277 7.87 12.60 -19.42
CA ASP A 277 7.53 12.40 -20.85
C ASP A 277 8.76 12.07 -21.72
N ASN A 278 9.60 11.15 -21.23
CA ASN A 278 10.77 10.63 -21.92
C ASN A 278 10.60 9.12 -22.22
N LYS A 279 11.67 8.44 -22.65
CA LYS A 279 11.66 7.02 -23.00
C LYS A 279 12.51 6.18 -22.05
N ILE A 280 12.73 6.66 -20.81
CA ILE A 280 13.60 6.01 -19.82
C ILE A 280 12.96 4.68 -19.41
N SER A 281 13.69 3.58 -19.53
CA SER A 281 13.16 2.24 -19.24
C SER A 281 13.70 1.58 -17.97
N LYS A 282 14.82 2.08 -17.45
CA LYS A 282 15.51 1.58 -16.26
C LYS A 282 16.19 2.72 -15.52
N ILE A 283 16.26 2.61 -14.19
CA ILE A 283 17.08 3.47 -13.34
C ILE A 283 18.21 2.63 -12.75
N ASP A 284 19.44 2.90 -13.19
CA ASP A 284 20.65 2.25 -12.68
C ASP A 284 21.12 2.88 -11.37
N LYS A 285 21.90 2.14 -10.57
CA LYS A 285 22.35 2.58 -9.24
C LYS A 285 23.11 3.94 -9.26
N ASP A 286 23.83 4.19 -10.35
CA ASP A 286 24.72 5.35 -10.52
C ASP A 286 24.12 6.44 -11.43
N ALA A 287 22.84 6.30 -11.84
CA ALA A 287 22.19 7.24 -12.76
C ALA A 287 22.19 8.69 -12.26
N PHE A 288 22.05 8.88 -10.94
CA PHE A 288 22.01 10.18 -10.28
C PHE A 288 23.05 10.34 -9.18
N LEU A 289 24.19 9.66 -9.33
CA LEU A 289 25.21 9.56 -8.29
C LEU A 289 25.59 10.93 -7.71
N ASN A 290 25.41 11.10 -6.39
CA ASN A 290 25.78 12.29 -5.60
C ASN A 290 25.10 13.60 -6.02
N LEU A 291 23.98 13.56 -6.75
CA LEU A 291 23.26 14.79 -7.07
C LEU A 291 22.56 15.38 -5.83
N PRO A 292 22.73 16.67 -5.51
CA PRO A 292 22.14 17.30 -4.33
C PRO A 292 20.66 17.68 -4.52
N VAL A 293 19.96 16.98 -5.42
CA VAL A 293 18.58 17.27 -5.83
C VAL A 293 17.60 17.08 -4.68
N GLN A 294 16.61 17.95 -4.60
CA GLN A 294 15.49 17.88 -3.66
C GLN A 294 14.24 17.27 -4.30
N ILE A 295 14.00 17.56 -5.58
CA ILE A 295 12.85 17.11 -6.36
C ILE A 295 13.31 16.42 -7.64
N LEU A 296 13.01 15.13 -7.76
CA LEU A 296 13.27 14.32 -8.95
C LEU A 296 11.95 13.90 -9.61
N ASN A 297 11.67 14.48 -10.79
CA ASN A 297 10.47 14.20 -11.56
C ASN A 297 10.78 13.28 -12.75
N LEU A 298 10.19 12.09 -12.77
CA LEU A 298 10.28 11.10 -13.84
C LEU A 298 8.90 10.59 -14.35
N PRO A 299 7.82 11.41 -14.35
CA PRO A 299 6.50 10.90 -14.73
C PRO A 299 6.45 10.54 -16.23
N ARG A 300 5.52 9.67 -16.62
CA ARG A 300 5.24 9.33 -18.03
C ARG A 300 6.50 8.86 -18.80
N ASN A 301 7.27 7.97 -18.17
CA ASN A 301 8.39 7.26 -18.79
C ASN A 301 8.02 5.79 -19.04
N GLN A 302 9.00 4.95 -19.35
CA GLN A 302 8.82 3.52 -19.59
C GLN A 302 9.51 2.68 -18.50
N ILE A 303 9.72 3.25 -17.31
CA ILE A 303 10.54 2.64 -16.26
C ILE A 303 9.89 1.34 -15.82
N LYS A 304 10.60 0.22 -16.00
CA LYS A 304 10.17 -1.11 -15.56
C LYS A 304 10.96 -1.59 -14.35
N THR A 305 12.23 -1.23 -14.29
CA THR A 305 13.19 -1.72 -13.29
C THR A 305 13.95 -0.56 -12.66
N ILE A 306 14.12 -0.65 -11.34
CA ILE A 306 14.93 0.26 -10.52
C ILE A 306 15.94 -0.62 -9.80
N GLU A 307 17.22 -0.35 -9.96
CA GLU A 307 18.26 -1.11 -9.26
C GLU A 307 18.28 -0.84 -7.75
N SER A 308 18.94 -1.72 -7.00
CA SER A 308 19.23 -1.48 -5.59
C SER A 308 20.05 -0.21 -5.42
N GLU A 309 19.78 0.55 -4.36
CA GLU A 309 20.46 1.81 -4.00
C GLU A 309 20.40 2.93 -5.05
N ALA A 310 19.55 2.83 -6.08
CA ALA A 310 19.43 3.83 -7.15
C ALA A 310 19.13 5.26 -6.66
N PHE A 311 18.51 5.41 -5.49
CA PHE A 311 18.25 6.70 -4.86
C PHE A 311 19.03 6.91 -3.55
N GLY A 312 19.91 5.98 -3.18
CA GLY A 312 20.63 6.01 -1.90
C GLY A 312 21.77 7.03 -1.86
N SER A 313 22.29 7.41 -3.02
CA SER A 313 23.37 8.41 -3.17
C SER A 313 22.87 9.85 -3.30
N LEU A 314 21.57 10.10 -3.11
CA LEU A 314 20.96 11.43 -3.23
C LEU A 314 20.78 12.07 -1.85
N PRO A 315 21.72 12.90 -1.38
CA PRO A 315 21.78 13.34 0.02
C PRO A 315 20.60 14.21 0.46
N ASN A 316 19.97 14.91 -0.48
CA ASN A 316 18.96 15.93 -0.23
C ASN A 316 17.57 15.57 -0.81
N LEU A 317 17.41 14.40 -1.42
CA LEU A 317 16.16 14.04 -2.10
C LEU A 317 14.99 13.98 -1.11
N ARG A 318 13.93 14.75 -1.40
CA ARG A 318 12.72 14.84 -0.59
C ARG A 318 11.50 14.33 -1.34
N GLU A 319 11.40 14.64 -2.63
CA GLU A 319 10.23 14.30 -3.44
C GLU A 319 10.66 13.53 -4.70
N LEU A 320 10.05 12.36 -4.87
CA LEU A 320 10.29 11.49 -6.01
C LEU A 320 8.96 11.16 -6.70
N TYR A 321 8.86 11.55 -7.97
CA TYR A 321 7.67 11.33 -8.78
C TYR A 321 7.98 10.34 -9.90
N LEU A 322 7.38 9.16 -9.83
CA LEU A 322 7.54 8.02 -10.75
C LEU A 322 6.22 7.61 -11.41
N THR A 323 5.27 8.53 -11.45
CA THR A 323 3.93 8.35 -12.00
C THR A 323 3.91 7.89 -13.47
N TYR A 324 2.88 7.15 -13.90
CA TYR A 324 2.65 6.81 -15.31
C TYR A 324 3.85 6.05 -15.92
N ASN A 325 4.38 5.09 -15.16
CA ASN A 325 5.49 4.25 -15.58
C ASN A 325 5.02 2.79 -15.71
N GLN A 326 5.96 1.86 -15.86
CA GLN A 326 5.68 0.43 -16.08
C GLN A 326 6.28 -0.43 -14.97
N ILE A 327 6.43 0.14 -13.76
CA ILE A 327 7.04 -0.54 -12.61
C ILE A 327 6.10 -1.66 -12.19
N THR A 328 6.62 -2.89 -12.11
CA THR A 328 5.83 -4.08 -11.74
C THR A 328 6.08 -4.57 -10.32
N LYS A 329 7.25 -4.24 -9.77
CA LYS A 329 7.68 -4.61 -8.42
C LYS A 329 8.48 -3.47 -7.80
N LEU A 330 8.32 -3.27 -6.50
CA LEU A 330 9.13 -2.36 -5.70
C LEU A 330 10.06 -3.15 -4.81
N ASN A 331 11.37 -3.01 -5.04
CA ASN A 331 12.36 -3.55 -4.15
C ASN A 331 12.73 -2.49 -3.10
N GLY A 332 12.59 -2.83 -1.81
CA GLY A 332 12.95 -1.90 -0.74
C GLY A 332 14.41 -1.47 -0.74
N SER A 333 15.31 -2.31 -1.29
CA SER A 333 16.73 -1.96 -1.44
C SER A 333 16.95 -0.79 -2.42
N SER A 334 16.05 -0.53 -3.36
CA SER A 334 16.16 0.61 -4.29
C SER A 334 16.14 1.97 -3.58
N PHE A 335 15.52 2.01 -2.39
CA PHE A 335 15.37 3.21 -1.57
C PHE A 335 16.26 3.22 -0.33
N GLU A 336 17.19 2.27 -0.23
CA GLU A 336 18.11 2.19 0.91
C GLU A 336 18.92 3.48 1.09
N LYS A 337 19.05 3.94 2.34
CA LYS A 337 19.67 5.22 2.75
C LYS A 337 18.96 6.49 2.26
N SER A 338 17.86 6.36 1.52
CA SER A 338 17.14 7.51 0.99
C SER A 338 16.40 8.28 2.09
N LYS A 339 16.29 9.61 1.92
CA LYS A 339 15.60 10.54 2.83
C LYS A 339 14.29 11.07 2.25
N ILE A 340 13.72 10.36 1.28
CA ILE A 340 12.47 10.71 0.62
C ILE A 340 11.36 10.91 1.65
N GLN A 341 10.63 12.02 1.51
CA GLN A 341 9.46 12.37 2.31
C GLN A 341 8.16 12.12 1.53
N LYS A 342 8.19 12.26 0.20
CA LYS A 342 7.06 12.03 -0.68
C LYS A 342 7.44 11.14 -1.85
N LEU A 343 6.73 10.03 -1.99
CA LEU A 343 6.91 9.07 -3.07
C LEU A 343 5.61 8.89 -3.85
N ASP A 344 5.59 9.32 -5.10
CA ASP A 344 4.44 9.17 -5.99
C ASP A 344 4.73 8.08 -7.03
N LEU A 345 3.96 7.00 -6.94
CA LEU A 345 4.01 5.83 -7.82
C LEU A 345 2.65 5.58 -8.49
N HIS A 346 1.78 6.59 -8.55
CA HIS A 346 0.44 6.41 -9.12
C HIS A 346 0.50 6.04 -10.61
N GLU A 347 -0.49 5.29 -11.09
CA GLU A 347 -0.55 4.79 -12.47
C GLU A 347 0.73 4.02 -12.89
N ASN A 348 1.04 2.96 -12.15
CA ASN A 348 2.07 1.98 -12.49
C ASN A 348 1.44 0.58 -12.66
N ARG A 349 2.25 -0.48 -12.68
CA ARG A 349 1.80 -1.87 -12.87
C ARG A 349 2.17 -2.76 -11.69
N ILE A 350 2.27 -2.18 -10.49
CA ILE A 350 2.71 -2.88 -9.29
C ILE A 350 1.64 -3.88 -8.89
N VAL A 351 2.02 -5.16 -8.73
CA VAL A 351 1.07 -6.25 -8.41
C VAL A 351 1.14 -6.66 -6.93
N THR A 352 2.33 -6.59 -6.35
CA THR A 352 2.61 -7.03 -4.97
C THR A 352 3.50 -6.04 -4.26
N LEU A 353 3.27 -5.85 -2.97
CA LEU A 353 4.15 -5.13 -2.05
C LEU A 353 4.79 -6.15 -1.13
N GLU A 354 6.11 -6.31 -1.18
CA GLU A 354 6.81 -7.28 -0.33
C GLU A 354 6.89 -6.75 1.10
N SER A 355 6.91 -7.67 2.08
CA SER A 355 7.14 -7.34 3.48
C SER A 355 8.42 -6.51 3.61
N THR A 356 8.33 -5.31 4.18
CA THR A 356 9.42 -4.33 4.36
C THR A 356 9.87 -3.53 3.13
N SER A 357 9.16 -3.59 1.98
CA SER A 357 9.47 -2.73 0.80
C SER A 357 9.64 -1.24 1.13
N PHE A 358 9.01 -0.78 2.22
CA PHE A 358 9.13 0.60 2.69
C PHE A 358 9.82 0.74 4.05
N GLY A 359 10.17 -0.35 4.73
CA GLY A 359 10.55 -0.32 6.15
C GLY A 359 11.81 0.47 6.50
N LYS A 360 12.61 0.85 5.49
CA LYS A 360 13.80 1.69 5.63
C LYS A 360 13.55 3.18 5.33
N LEU A 361 12.39 3.52 4.78
CA LEU A 361 11.98 4.89 4.45
C LEU A 361 11.42 5.61 5.69
N ILE A 362 12.25 5.77 6.72
CA ILE A 362 11.84 6.33 8.02
C ILE A 362 11.41 7.81 7.94
N HIS A 363 11.78 8.53 6.88
CA HIS A 363 11.42 9.93 6.66
C HIS A 363 10.16 10.12 5.82
N LEU A 364 9.59 9.02 5.30
CA LEU A 364 8.44 9.06 4.41
C LEU A 364 7.20 9.56 5.16
N LYS A 365 6.52 10.53 4.56
CA LYS A 365 5.29 11.17 5.06
C LYS A 365 4.11 10.88 4.14
N GLU A 366 4.36 10.78 2.84
CA GLU A 366 3.32 10.59 1.84
C GLU A 366 3.75 9.54 0.83
N ILE A 367 2.86 8.59 0.57
CA ILE A 367 3.02 7.64 -0.53
C ILE A 367 1.71 7.51 -1.31
N ASP A 368 1.82 7.62 -2.63
CA ASP A 368 0.73 7.35 -3.56
C ASP A 368 1.04 6.11 -4.40
N LEU A 369 0.24 5.07 -4.19
CA LEU A 369 0.25 3.80 -4.92
C LEU A 369 -1.07 3.61 -5.69
N GLY A 370 -1.84 4.69 -5.90
CA GLY A 370 -3.10 4.65 -6.61
C GLY A 370 -2.98 4.15 -8.05
N GLU A 371 -4.08 3.63 -8.60
CA GLU A 371 -4.17 3.16 -9.99
C GLU A 371 -3.05 2.18 -10.38
N ASN A 372 -2.78 1.21 -9.48
CA ASN A 372 -1.87 0.09 -9.72
C ASN A 372 -2.67 -1.23 -9.82
N LEU A 373 -1.97 -2.37 -9.81
CA LEU A 373 -2.55 -3.70 -9.94
C LEU A 373 -2.44 -4.50 -8.63
N ILE A 374 -2.36 -3.81 -7.48
CA ILE A 374 -2.12 -4.47 -6.20
C ILE A 374 -3.33 -5.29 -5.82
N THR A 375 -3.13 -6.58 -5.52
CA THR A 375 -4.23 -7.53 -5.22
C THR A 375 -4.39 -7.86 -3.74
N ARG A 376 -3.34 -7.65 -2.94
CA ARG A 376 -3.33 -7.92 -1.49
C ARG A 376 -2.34 -7.02 -0.76
N ILE A 377 -2.61 -6.78 0.52
CA ILE A 377 -1.66 -6.20 1.46
C ILE A 377 -1.42 -7.21 2.58
N GLU A 378 -0.17 -7.65 2.72
CA GLU A 378 0.26 -8.63 3.70
C GLU A 378 0.51 -7.97 5.07
N ASN A 379 0.57 -8.77 6.12
CA ASN A 379 0.92 -8.26 7.44
C ASN A 379 2.30 -7.57 7.42
N ASN A 380 2.45 -6.48 8.16
CA ASN A 380 3.73 -5.77 8.32
C ASN A 380 4.35 -5.21 7.02
N THR A 381 3.62 -5.11 5.90
CA THR A 381 4.12 -4.50 4.64
C THR A 381 4.78 -3.13 4.86
N PHE A 382 4.20 -2.31 5.76
CA PHE A 382 4.65 -0.95 6.06
C PHE A 382 5.46 -0.81 7.35
N LEU A 383 5.85 -1.92 7.97
CA LEU A 383 6.58 -1.91 9.24
C LEU A 383 7.89 -1.12 9.09
N GLY A 384 8.08 -0.09 9.93
CA GLY A 384 9.24 0.81 9.90
C GLY A 384 8.98 2.20 9.29
N THR A 385 7.87 2.40 8.57
CA THR A 385 7.46 3.73 8.05
C THR A 385 6.66 4.54 9.07
N VAL A 386 7.22 4.72 10.27
CA VAL A 386 6.51 5.28 11.43
C VAL A 386 6.03 6.72 11.24
N ASN A 387 6.63 7.48 10.30
CA ASN A 387 6.30 8.88 10.04
C ASN A 387 5.28 9.08 8.91
N LEU A 388 4.79 8.00 8.30
CA LEU A 388 3.84 8.07 7.20
C LEU A 388 2.51 8.65 7.69
N ARG A 389 2.02 9.68 7.00
CA ARG A 389 0.78 10.40 7.30
C ARG A 389 -0.31 10.16 6.26
N ILE A 390 0.07 10.00 4.99
CA ILE A 390 -0.87 9.78 3.89
C ILE A 390 -0.44 8.52 3.13
N LEU A 391 -1.35 7.55 3.08
CA LEU A 391 -1.21 6.33 2.28
C LEU A 391 -2.40 6.25 1.32
N SER A 392 -2.10 6.35 0.04
CA SER A 392 -3.08 6.26 -1.04
C SER A 392 -2.92 4.95 -1.79
N LEU A 393 -3.96 4.11 -1.78
CA LEU A 393 -4.05 2.80 -2.42
C LEU A 393 -5.32 2.71 -3.30
N PHE A 394 -5.87 3.86 -3.72
CA PHE A 394 -7.12 3.91 -4.46
C PHE A 394 -7.01 3.25 -5.84
N ASN A 395 -8.15 2.83 -6.40
CA ASN A 395 -8.25 2.25 -7.75
C ASN A 395 -7.22 1.15 -8.01
N ASN A 396 -7.04 0.25 -7.05
CA ASN A 396 -6.24 -0.96 -7.19
C ASN A 396 -7.17 -2.19 -7.33
N GLN A 397 -6.62 -3.39 -7.24
CA GLN A 397 -7.38 -4.64 -7.31
C GLN A 397 -7.38 -5.38 -5.96
N ILE A 398 -7.27 -4.63 -4.85
CA ILE A 398 -7.05 -5.23 -3.53
C ILE A 398 -8.30 -6.01 -3.13
N MET A 399 -8.15 -7.32 -2.98
CA MET A 399 -9.20 -8.23 -2.52
C MET A 399 -9.01 -8.63 -1.05
N ILE A 400 -7.77 -8.65 -0.57
CA ILE A 400 -7.39 -9.17 0.75
C ILE A 400 -6.51 -8.16 1.49
N LEU A 401 -6.91 -7.82 2.71
CA LEU A 401 -6.08 -7.14 3.70
C LEU A 401 -5.84 -8.12 4.85
N GLU A 402 -4.59 -8.52 5.07
CA GLU A 402 -4.26 -9.38 6.21
C GLU A 402 -4.40 -8.62 7.54
N PRO A 403 -4.71 -9.31 8.65
CA PRO A 403 -4.59 -8.72 9.99
C PRO A 403 -3.20 -8.10 10.20
N GLY A 404 -3.15 -6.84 10.63
CA GLY A 404 -1.89 -6.10 10.76
C GLY A 404 -1.28 -5.61 9.44
N ALA A 405 -2.04 -5.55 8.34
CA ALA A 405 -1.59 -4.98 7.07
C ALA A 405 -1.00 -3.56 7.22
N PHE A 406 -1.57 -2.75 8.11
CA PHE A 406 -1.13 -1.37 8.39
C PHE A 406 -0.34 -1.24 9.70
N ASN A 407 0.22 -2.34 10.21
CA ASN A 407 0.99 -2.31 11.45
C ASN A 407 2.21 -1.39 11.35
N GLY A 408 2.51 -0.68 12.44
CA GLY A 408 3.62 0.27 12.52
C GLY A 408 3.33 1.67 11.96
N LEU A 409 2.17 1.88 11.32
CA LEU A 409 1.74 3.17 10.80
C LEU A 409 1.12 4.07 11.89
N ILE A 410 1.91 4.33 12.93
CA ILE A 410 1.47 4.99 14.17
C ILE A 410 1.06 6.46 13.98
N ASN A 411 1.53 7.12 12.93
CA ASN A 411 1.23 8.52 12.60
C ASN A 411 0.32 8.68 11.37
N LEU A 412 -0.29 7.58 10.89
CA LEU A 412 -1.11 7.64 9.67
C LEU A 412 -2.38 8.45 9.94
N GLU A 413 -2.57 9.50 9.15
CA GLU A 413 -3.73 10.39 9.26
C GLU A 413 -4.79 10.00 8.24
N ARG A 414 -4.39 9.76 6.99
CA ARG A 414 -5.31 9.47 5.87
C ARG A 414 -4.93 8.19 5.15
N LEU A 415 -5.91 7.31 4.98
CA LEU A 415 -5.80 6.05 4.24
C LEU A 415 -6.91 5.98 3.19
N TYR A 416 -6.53 5.93 1.92
CA TYR A 416 -7.46 5.80 0.81
C TYR A 416 -7.38 4.40 0.20
N LEU A 417 -8.47 3.65 0.31
CA LEU A 417 -8.67 2.30 -0.24
C LEU A 417 -9.85 2.26 -1.21
N ASN A 418 -10.36 3.41 -1.64
CA ASN A 418 -11.52 3.48 -2.54
C ASN A 418 -11.23 2.86 -3.92
N GLY A 419 -12.24 2.33 -4.59
CA GLY A 419 -12.08 1.74 -5.93
C GLY A 419 -11.30 0.43 -5.94
N ASN A 420 -11.39 -0.37 -4.87
CA ASN A 420 -10.77 -1.68 -4.77
C ASN A 420 -11.82 -2.80 -4.83
N SER A 421 -11.39 -4.05 -4.68
CA SER A 421 -12.25 -5.24 -4.73
C SER A 421 -12.43 -5.87 -3.35
N LEU A 422 -12.43 -5.06 -2.28
CA LEU A 422 -12.57 -5.56 -0.92
C LEU A 422 -13.99 -6.08 -0.70
N SER A 423 -14.14 -7.35 -0.33
CA SER A 423 -15.44 -7.95 0.06
C SER A 423 -15.69 -7.93 1.56
N SER A 424 -14.62 -7.86 2.35
CA SER A 424 -14.69 -7.72 3.80
C SER A 424 -13.46 -7.00 4.37
N ILE A 425 -13.60 -6.44 5.56
CA ILE A 425 -12.50 -5.80 6.31
C ILE A 425 -12.41 -6.44 7.68
N ASP A 426 -11.25 -7.02 8.03
CA ASP A 426 -11.01 -7.50 9.39
C ASP A 426 -10.71 -6.34 10.35
N LYS A 427 -11.29 -6.33 11.56
CA LYS A 427 -11.06 -5.25 12.54
C LYS A 427 -9.57 -5.04 12.87
N ASN A 428 -8.75 -6.08 12.77
CA ASN A 428 -7.33 -6.05 13.10
C ASN A 428 -6.45 -5.62 11.93
N VAL A 429 -7.01 -5.35 10.75
CA VAL A 429 -6.29 -4.72 9.63
C VAL A 429 -5.64 -3.41 10.08
N PHE A 430 -6.34 -2.65 10.93
CA PHE A 430 -5.88 -1.36 11.45
C PHE A 430 -5.11 -1.46 12.76
N LEU A 431 -4.83 -2.66 13.28
CA LEU A 431 -4.11 -2.85 14.54
C LEU A 431 -2.75 -2.13 14.47
N GLY A 432 -2.51 -1.22 15.41
CA GLY A 432 -1.26 -0.46 15.48
C GLY A 432 -1.15 0.73 14.52
N SER A 433 -2.25 1.14 13.86
CA SER A 433 -2.32 2.38 13.09
C SER A 433 -3.25 3.41 13.73
N SER A 434 -3.04 4.69 13.42
CA SER A 434 -3.78 5.83 14.01
C SER A 434 -4.70 6.55 13.00
N VAL A 435 -5.20 5.80 12.01
CA VAL A 435 -5.98 6.34 10.87
C VAL A 435 -7.12 7.21 11.34
N ARG A 436 -7.19 8.45 10.82
CA ARG A 436 -8.24 9.43 11.16
C ARG A 436 -9.27 9.56 10.05
N GLU A 437 -8.81 9.48 8.81
CA GLU A 437 -9.63 9.54 7.60
C GLU A 437 -9.43 8.26 6.80
N LEU A 438 -10.52 7.56 6.53
CA LEU A 438 -10.53 6.26 5.84
C LEU A 438 -11.49 6.31 4.65
N GLY A 439 -10.95 6.26 3.44
CA GLY A 439 -11.71 6.19 2.20
C GLY A 439 -11.95 4.74 1.78
N LEU A 440 -13.21 4.29 1.73
CA LEU A 440 -13.59 2.91 1.37
C LEU A 440 -14.63 2.82 0.25
N SER A 441 -14.99 3.95 -0.39
CA SER A 441 -16.00 3.97 -1.45
C SER A 441 -15.61 3.05 -2.61
N ASP A 442 -16.59 2.66 -3.43
CA ASP A 442 -16.33 1.89 -4.65
C ASP A 442 -15.58 0.56 -4.40
N ASN A 443 -15.90 -0.07 -3.27
CA ASN A 443 -15.53 -1.45 -2.95
C ASN A 443 -16.78 -2.35 -2.94
N GLN A 444 -16.61 -3.64 -2.66
CA GLN A 444 -17.67 -4.64 -2.59
C GLN A 444 -17.89 -5.11 -1.15
N ILE A 445 -17.70 -4.23 -0.16
CA ILE A 445 -17.67 -4.62 1.26
C ILE A 445 -19.09 -5.01 1.69
N GLU A 446 -19.28 -6.30 1.94
CA GLU A 446 -20.53 -6.86 2.45
C GLU A 446 -20.51 -6.98 3.99
N GLN A 447 -19.32 -7.15 4.59
CA GLN A 447 -19.17 -7.41 6.02
C GLN A 447 -17.85 -6.86 6.60
N ILE A 448 -17.87 -6.46 7.87
CA ILE A 448 -16.67 -6.16 8.66
C ILE A 448 -16.41 -7.37 9.57
N ASN A 449 -15.37 -8.14 9.28
CA ASN A 449 -15.04 -9.39 9.97
C ASN A 449 -14.32 -9.09 11.30
N THR A 450 -14.73 -9.74 12.39
CA THR A 450 -14.12 -9.58 13.72
C THR A 450 -13.44 -10.87 14.21
N LYS A 451 -13.19 -11.81 13.28
CA LYS A 451 -13.11 -13.27 13.48
C LYS A 451 -11.73 -13.80 13.89
N GLN A 452 -11.01 -13.09 14.76
CA GLN A 452 -9.79 -13.64 15.39
C GLN A 452 -10.09 -14.68 16.49
N PHE A 453 -11.36 -14.98 16.76
CA PHE A 453 -11.80 -15.76 17.92
C PHE A 453 -12.88 -16.81 17.61
N GLU A 454 -12.56 -17.81 16.79
CA GLU A 454 -13.53 -18.84 16.34
C GLU A 454 -13.27 -20.26 16.91
N GLY A 455 -12.33 -20.43 17.85
CA GLY A 455 -12.10 -21.74 18.47
C GLY A 455 -13.21 -22.15 19.44
N LEU A 456 -13.53 -23.46 19.52
CA LEU A 456 -14.53 -24.01 20.45
C LEU A 456 -14.37 -23.52 21.90
N GLY A 457 -13.13 -23.40 22.38
CA GLY A 457 -12.83 -22.90 23.73
C GLY A 457 -13.21 -21.43 23.92
N TYR A 458 -12.93 -20.58 22.93
CA TYR A 458 -13.34 -19.18 22.97
C TYR A 458 -14.85 -19.04 22.89
N GLN A 459 -15.50 -19.74 21.95
CA GLN A 459 -16.95 -19.66 21.77
C GLN A 459 -17.70 -20.18 23.00
N THR A 460 -17.18 -21.23 23.65
CA THR A 460 -17.71 -21.72 24.93
C THR A 460 -17.56 -20.67 26.02
N ALA A 461 -16.37 -20.05 26.16
CA ALA A 461 -16.12 -19.00 27.13
C ALA A 461 -17.00 -17.77 26.91
N LEU A 462 -17.16 -17.32 25.66
CA LEU A 462 -18.03 -16.23 25.26
C LEU A 462 -19.49 -16.52 25.63
N ALA A 463 -20.00 -17.71 25.28
CA ALA A 463 -21.38 -18.09 25.54
C ALA A 463 -21.71 -18.26 27.04
N LEU A 464 -20.76 -18.73 27.85
CA LEU A 464 -20.90 -18.81 29.31
C LEU A 464 -20.81 -17.41 29.94
N ALA A 465 -19.85 -16.59 29.53
CA ALA A 465 -19.72 -15.21 30.02
C ALA A 465 -20.96 -14.38 29.69
N GLY A 466 -21.52 -14.53 28.48
CA GLY A 466 -22.76 -13.88 28.06
C GLY A 466 -24.00 -14.31 28.86
N ARG A 467 -23.92 -15.40 29.62
CA ARG A 467 -24.95 -15.86 30.56
C ARG A 467 -24.68 -15.44 32.01
N GLY A 468 -23.69 -14.57 32.22
CA GLY A 468 -23.33 -14.04 33.54
C GLY A 468 -22.39 -14.94 34.34
N CYS A 469 -21.87 -16.03 33.76
CA CYS A 469 -20.89 -16.87 34.46
C CYS A 469 -19.58 -16.10 34.72
N ARG A 470 -18.95 -16.34 35.87
CA ARG A 470 -17.52 -16.07 36.02
C ARG A 470 -16.75 -17.09 35.20
N VAL A 471 -15.88 -16.65 34.31
CA VAL A 471 -15.15 -17.53 33.38
C VAL A 471 -13.64 -17.40 33.59
N ILE A 472 -13.00 -18.53 33.87
CA ILE A 472 -11.54 -18.66 33.91
C ILE A 472 -11.08 -19.27 32.60
N ILE A 473 -10.37 -18.49 31.78
CA ILE A 473 -9.80 -18.93 30.51
C ILE A 473 -8.36 -19.38 30.79
N ALA A 474 -8.17 -20.70 30.90
CA ALA A 474 -6.85 -21.30 31.04
C ALA A 474 -6.27 -21.62 29.65
N CYS A 475 -5.14 -21.04 29.29
CA CYS A 475 -4.57 -21.20 27.95
C CYS A 475 -3.03 -21.16 27.94
N ARG A 476 -2.43 -21.78 26.90
CA ARG A 476 -0.97 -21.93 26.78
C ARG A 476 -0.25 -20.61 26.51
N SER A 477 -0.82 -19.76 25.67
CA SER A 477 -0.31 -18.44 25.30
C SER A 477 -0.95 -17.34 26.15
N ASP A 478 -0.56 -16.09 25.94
CA ASP A 478 -1.31 -14.96 26.45
C ASP A 478 -2.72 -14.93 25.82
N CYS A 479 -3.75 -14.73 26.64
CA CYS A 479 -5.16 -14.65 26.23
C CYS A 479 -5.83 -13.37 26.73
N GLU A 480 -5.08 -12.34 27.12
CA GLU A 480 -5.64 -11.05 27.55
C GLU A 480 -6.51 -10.41 26.45
N GLU A 481 -6.14 -10.58 25.19
CA GLU A 481 -6.95 -10.07 24.07
C GLU A 481 -8.29 -10.81 23.96
N ALA A 482 -8.30 -12.14 24.13
CA ALA A 482 -9.54 -12.92 24.14
C ALA A 482 -10.45 -12.51 25.30
N LYS A 483 -9.88 -12.29 26.49
CA LYS A 483 -10.60 -11.76 27.66
C LYS A 483 -11.20 -10.39 27.36
N LYS A 484 -10.41 -9.43 26.85
CA LYS A 484 -10.89 -8.09 26.50
C LYS A 484 -12.07 -8.16 25.52
N ASN A 485 -11.98 -9.02 24.51
CA ASN A 485 -13.04 -9.20 23.53
C ASN A 485 -14.31 -9.82 24.12
N ILE A 486 -14.20 -10.86 24.96
CA ILE A 486 -15.36 -11.46 25.63
C ILE A 486 -16.03 -10.45 26.55
N ILE A 487 -15.27 -9.70 27.36
CA ILE A 487 -15.81 -8.65 28.24
C ILE A 487 -16.54 -7.59 27.41
N THR A 488 -15.93 -7.15 26.31
CA THR A 488 -16.53 -6.14 25.43
C THR A 488 -17.83 -6.64 24.79
N GLN A 489 -17.88 -7.89 24.32
CA GLN A 489 -19.07 -8.45 23.65
C GLN A 489 -20.20 -8.81 24.62
N THR A 490 -19.87 -9.21 25.84
CA THR A 490 -20.86 -9.73 26.80
C THR A 490 -21.25 -8.71 27.86
N GLY A 491 -20.46 -7.66 28.05
CA GLY A 491 -20.58 -6.73 29.18
C GLY A 491 -20.22 -7.34 30.53
N ASN A 492 -19.79 -8.61 30.59
CA ASN A 492 -19.49 -9.31 31.83
C ASN A 492 -18.01 -9.11 32.21
N PRO A 493 -17.68 -8.36 33.29
CA PRO A 493 -16.30 -8.12 33.69
C PRO A 493 -15.64 -9.33 34.37
N ASN A 494 -16.40 -10.38 34.71
CA ASN A 494 -15.93 -11.53 35.47
C ASN A 494 -15.22 -12.59 34.60
N VAL A 495 -14.35 -12.14 33.70
CA VAL A 495 -13.53 -13.00 32.84
C VAL A 495 -12.07 -12.82 33.21
N VAL A 496 -11.43 -13.91 33.62
CA VAL A 496 -10.01 -13.93 34.01
C VAL A 496 -9.24 -14.93 33.17
N THR A 497 -7.95 -14.70 32.99
CA THR A 497 -7.06 -15.60 32.25
C THR A 497 -6.07 -16.25 33.22
N LYS A 498 -5.63 -17.45 32.88
CA LYS A 498 -4.54 -18.14 33.57
C LYS A 498 -3.63 -18.80 32.54
N LYS A 499 -2.33 -18.57 32.65
CA LYS A 499 -1.35 -19.28 31.82
C LYS A 499 -1.34 -20.76 32.23
N PHE A 500 -1.48 -21.64 31.25
CA PHE A 500 -1.67 -23.06 31.49
C PHE A 500 -1.12 -23.92 30.36
N ASN A 501 -0.15 -24.78 30.67
CA ASN A 501 0.40 -25.73 29.71
C ASN A 501 0.04 -27.17 30.10
N LEU A 502 -0.94 -27.77 29.40
CA LEU A 502 -1.34 -29.16 29.64
C LEU A 502 -0.23 -30.18 29.34
N ALA A 503 0.78 -29.82 28.54
CA ALA A 503 1.94 -30.66 28.24
C ALA A 503 3.00 -30.67 29.36
N SER A 504 2.66 -30.23 30.57
CA SER A 504 3.51 -30.26 31.76
C SER A 504 2.66 -30.59 32.99
N LEU A 505 2.89 -31.74 33.64
CA LEU A 505 2.18 -32.14 34.86
C LEU A 505 2.48 -31.16 36.01
N LYS A 506 3.68 -30.56 36.01
CA LYS A 506 4.03 -29.46 36.92
C LYS A 506 3.10 -28.25 36.71
N SER A 507 2.93 -27.80 35.47
CA SER A 507 2.02 -26.67 35.15
C SER A 507 0.57 -26.99 35.54
N VAL A 508 0.12 -28.23 35.37
CA VAL A 508 -1.21 -28.69 35.82
C VAL A 508 -1.37 -28.57 37.34
N ARG A 509 -0.38 -29.03 38.11
CA ARG A 509 -0.38 -28.93 39.57
C ARG A 509 -0.35 -27.48 40.05
N GLU A 510 0.45 -26.64 39.43
CA GLU A 510 0.52 -25.20 39.73
C GLU A 510 -0.82 -24.49 39.47
N LEU A 511 -1.47 -24.76 38.33
CA LEU A 511 -2.79 -24.19 38.06
C LEU A 511 -3.84 -24.68 39.06
N ALA A 512 -3.88 -25.99 39.34
CA ALA A 512 -4.84 -26.56 40.28
C ALA A 512 -4.67 -25.98 41.68
N LYS A 513 -3.42 -25.85 42.14
CA LYS A 513 -3.08 -25.17 43.41
C LYS A 513 -3.59 -23.73 43.40
N ASN A 514 -3.29 -22.96 42.35
CA ASN A 514 -3.75 -21.58 42.25
C ASN A 514 -5.27 -21.46 42.29
N ILE A 515 -6.02 -22.34 41.60
CA ILE A 515 -7.49 -22.34 41.62
C ILE A 515 -8.00 -22.70 43.02
N ASN A 516 -7.48 -23.76 43.65
CA ASN A 516 -7.90 -24.17 44.99
C ASN A 516 -7.62 -23.11 46.06
N GLU A 517 -6.57 -22.30 45.90
CA GLU A 517 -6.21 -21.23 46.84
C GLU A 517 -6.98 -19.92 46.60
N ASN A 518 -7.35 -19.61 45.36
CA ASN A 518 -7.85 -18.28 44.97
C ASN A 518 -9.30 -18.25 44.48
N GLU A 519 -9.94 -19.39 44.28
CA GLU A 519 -11.34 -19.46 43.85
C GLU A 519 -12.19 -20.16 44.92
N GLU A 520 -13.31 -19.54 45.29
CA GLU A 520 -14.18 -20.05 46.35
C GLU A 520 -15.04 -21.25 45.90
N ARG A 521 -15.34 -21.31 44.61
CA ARG A 521 -16.19 -22.30 43.95
C ARG A 521 -15.74 -22.60 42.51
N LEU A 522 -16.07 -23.79 42.03
CA LEU A 522 -15.93 -24.24 40.65
C LEU A 522 -17.16 -25.10 40.29
N ASP A 523 -18.10 -24.53 39.53
CA ASP A 523 -19.36 -25.20 39.17
C ASP A 523 -19.22 -26.13 37.96
N ILE A 524 -18.38 -25.74 37.00
CA ILE A 524 -18.28 -26.41 35.70
C ILE A 524 -16.80 -26.47 35.30
N LEU A 525 -16.28 -27.69 35.11
CA LEU A 525 -14.96 -27.94 34.56
C LEU A 525 -15.09 -28.48 33.12
N ILE A 526 -14.53 -27.77 32.14
CA ILE A 526 -14.58 -28.15 30.73
C ILE A 526 -13.17 -28.46 30.23
N ASN A 527 -12.89 -29.76 30.07
CA ASN A 527 -11.65 -30.30 29.53
C ASN A 527 -11.70 -30.27 28.00
N ASN A 528 -11.42 -29.09 27.43
CA ASN A 528 -11.65 -28.79 26.01
C ASN A 528 -10.40 -28.83 25.11
N ALA A 529 -9.20 -28.76 25.67
CA ALA A 529 -8.00 -28.66 24.83
C ALA A 529 -7.78 -29.91 23.97
N GLY A 530 -7.21 -29.73 22.78
CA GLY A 530 -7.01 -30.80 21.83
C GLY A 530 -5.95 -30.48 20.79
N ILE A 531 -5.11 -31.47 20.46
CA ILE A 531 -4.11 -31.44 19.39
C ILE A 531 -4.05 -32.78 18.65
N LEU A 532 -3.55 -32.75 17.42
CA LEU A 532 -3.32 -33.88 16.51
C LEU A 532 -1.99 -33.64 15.79
N GLY A 533 -1.32 -34.70 15.32
CA GLY A 533 -0.08 -34.57 14.54
C GLY A 533 1.19 -34.44 15.38
N THR A 534 1.13 -34.87 16.65
CA THR A 534 2.24 -34.74 17.60
C THR A 534 2.71 -36.09 18.13
N SER A 535 2.32 -37.20 17.48
CA SER A 535 2.60 -38.53 18.01
C SER A 535 4.09 -38.83 18.06
N GLU A 536 4.97 -38.09 17.36
CA GLU A 536 6.42 -38.28 17.39
C GLU A 536 7.12 -37.66 18.61
N PHE A 537 6.42 -36.82 19.39
CA PHE A 537 7.03 -36.04 20.46
C PHE A 537 6.60 -36.52 21.85
N TYR A 538 7.53 -36.44 22.81
CA TYR A 538 7.26 -36.60 24.24
C TYR A 538 7.40 -35.28 24.96
N THR A 539 6.67 -35.14 26.06
CA THR A 539 6.81 -34.02 27.00
C THR A 539 7.98 -34.24 27.96
N GLU A 540 8.25 -33.23 28.79
CA GLU A 540 9.18 -33.32 29.91
C GLU A 540 8.77 -34.37 30.96
N ASP A 541 7.51 -34.81 30.95
CA ASP A 541 6.98 -35.84 31.85
C ASP A 541 7.14 -37.26 31.29
N GLU A 542 7.83 -37.42 30.15
CA GLU A 542 7.99 -38.68 29.41
C GLU A 542 6.64 -39.27 28.92
N LEU A 543 5.68 -38.39 28.63
CA LEU A 543 4.37 -38.76 28.09
C LEU A 543 4.22 -38.31 26.63
N ASP A 544 3.47 -39.06 25.82
CA ASP A 544 3.14 -38.63 24.46
C ASP A 544 2.42 -37.27 24.49
N VAL A 545 2.88 -36.31 23.68
CA VAL A 545 2.38 -34.93 23.70
C VAL A 545 0.87 -34.87 23.43
N GLY A 546 0.37 -35.69 22.49
CA GLY A 546 -1.04 -35.75 22.13
C GLY A 546 -1.89 -36.34 23.26
N MET A 547 -1.46 -37.47 23.82
CA MET A 547 -2.11 -38.10 24.97
C MET A 547 -2.11 -37.20 26.19
N GLN A 548 -1.01 -36.49 26.46
CA GLN A 548 -0.94 -35.63 27.62
C GLN A 548 -1.84 -34.41 27.48
N VAL A 549 -1.78 -33.69 26.35
CA VAL A 549 -2.62 -32.50 26.15
C VAL A 549 -4.10 -32.86 26.05
N ASN A 550 -4.44 -33.93 25.34
CA ASN A 550 -5.84 -34.29 25.11
C ASN A 550 -6.46 -34.99 26.32
N PHE A 551 -5.67 -35.73 27.12
CA PHE A 551 -6.19 -36.59 28.17
C PHE A 551 -5.45 -36.51 29.51
N PHE A 552 -4.17 -36.89 29.62
CA PHE A 552 -3.53 -37.04 30.95
C PHE A 552 -3.51 -35.74 31.76
N GLY A 553 -3.23 -34.59 31.12
CA GLY A 553 -3.25 -33.29 31.78
C GLY A 553 -4.65 -32.93 32.29
N HIS A 554 -5.69 -33.20 31.51
CA HIS A 554 -7.08 -33.02 31.93
C HIS A 554 -7.48 -33.99 33.05
N PHE A 555 -7.03 -35.24 32.97
CA PHE A 555 -7.28 -36.27 33.98
C PHE A 555 -6.69 -35.85 35.33
N LEU A 556 -5.42 -35.43 35.35
CA LEU A 556 -4.76 -34.92 36.55
C LEU A 556 -5.45 -33.65 37.08
N LEU A 557 -5.70 -32.65 36.22
CA LEU A 557 -6.36 -31.42 36.62
C LEU A 557 -7.71 -31.70 37.29
N THR A 558 -8.48 -32.64 36.73
CA THR A 558 -9.78 -33.03 37.28
C THR A 558 -9.64 -33.63 38.68
N HIS A 559 -8.69 -34.54 38.90
CA HIS A 559 -8.44 -35.13 40.23
C HIS A 559 -8.10 -34.06 41.28
N LEU A 560 -7.22 -33.13 40.92
CA LEU A 560 -6.75 -32.08 41.83
C LEU A 560 -7.82 -31.03 42.17
N LEU A 561 -8.88 -30.92 41.37
CA LEU A 561 -9.97 -29.96 41.58
C LEU A 561 -11.24 -30.59 42.17
N ILE A 562 -11.28 -31.90 42.42
CA ILE A 562 -12.48 -32.57 42.93
C ILE A 562 -12.92 -32.05 44.29
N GLY A 563 -11.99 -31.68 45.18
CA GLY A 563 -12.33 -31.08 46.46
C GLY A 563 -13.16 -29.81 46.29
N LEU A 564 -12.74 -28.91 45.39
CA LEU A 564 -13.45 -27.68 45.09
C LEU A 564 -14.78 -27.94 44.35
N LEU A 565 -14.81 -28.90 43.43
CA LEU A 565 -16.04 -29.33 42.75
C LEU A 565 -17.07 -29.91 43.73
N LYS A 566 -16.65 -30.69 44.73
CA LYS A 566 -17.50 -31.19 45.83
C LYS A 566 -18.04 -30.06 46.68
N LYS A 567 -17.19 -29.09 47.03
CA LYS A 567 -17.61 -27.87 47.76
C LYS A 567 -18.62 -27.03 46.98
N SER A 568 -18.58 -27.09 45.66
CA SER A 568 -19.42 -26.32 44.73
C SER A 568 -20.64 -27.09 44.24
N SER A 569 -20.94 -28.24 44.83
CA SER A 569 -22.00 -29.13 44.38
C SER A 569 -23.38 -28.43 44.37
N PRO A 570 -24.23 -28.65 43.35
CA PRO A 570 -24.04 -29.55 42.21
C PRO A 570 -23.05 -29.00 41.17
N SER A 571 -22.12 -29.84 40.72
CA SER A 571 -21.09 -29.45 39.76
C SER A 571 -20.94 -30.44 38.60
N LYS A 572 -20.36 -29.97 37.49
CA LYS A 572 -20.25 -30.74 36.24
C LYS A 572 -18.83 -30.81 35.72
N ILE A 573 -18.45 -31.97 35.20
CA ILE A 573 -17.18 -32.23 34.51
C ILE A 573 -17.48 -32.66 33.08
N ILE A 574 -16.86 -31.99 32.10
CA ILE A 574 -17.09 -32.25 30.67
C ILE A 574 -15.76 -32.55 30.00
N PHE A 575 -15.63 -33.72 29.38
CA PHE A 575 -14.51 -34.08 28.53
C PHE A 575 -14.86 -33.99 27.05
N ILE A 576 -14.08 -33.21 26.29
CA ILE A 576 -14.29 -33.10 24.84
C ILE A 576 -13.63 -34.26 24.11
N SER A 577 -14.48 -35.11 23.53
CA SER A 577 -14.13 -36.26 22.72
C SER A 577 -14.45 -36.06 21.22
N SER A 578 -14.36 -37.13 20.44
CA SER A 578 -14.60 -37.16 19.01
C SER A 578 -15.10 -38.52 18.56
N ILE A 579 -15.82 -38.55 17.43
CA ILE A 579 -16.13 -39.78 16.71
C ILE A 579 -14.86 -40.54 16.26
N ALA A 580 -13.69 -39.89 16.25
CA ALA A 580 -12.41 -40.58 16.09
C ALA A 580 -12.19 -41.69 17.15
N ALA A 581 -12.82 -41.62 18.33
CA ALA A 581 -12.73 -42.66 19.35
C ALA A 581 -13.18 -44.06 18.87
N TYR A 582 -14.03 -44.17 17.84
CA TYR A 582 -14.47 -45.46 17.30
C TYR A 582 -13.38 -46.17 16.48
N VAL A 583 -12.39 -45.44 15.97
CA VAL A 583 -11.25 -45.99 15.23
C VAL A 583 -10.00 -46.12 16.11
N ASN A 584 -10.19 -46.31 17.42
CA ASN A 584 -9.10 -46.54 18.37
C ASN A 584 -8.41 -47.89 18.15
N ASN A 585 -7.22 -48.06 18.74
CA ASN A 585 -6.54 -49.35 18.94
C ASN A 585 -5.97 -49.46 20.37
N LEU A 586 -6.56 -48.73 21.32
CA LEU A 586 -6.04 -48.54 22.68
C LEU A 586 -5.92 -49.87 23.44
N SER A 587 -4.79 -50.11 24.10
CA SER A 587 -4.58 -51.16 25.10
C SER A 587 -3.93 -50.54 26.34
N VAL A 588 -3.83 -51.32 27.42
CA VAL A 588 -3.14 -50.86 28.64
C VAL A 588 -1.66 -50.61 28.34
N ASP A 589 -1.04 -51.48 27.55
CA ASP A 589 0.40 -51.41 27.23
C ASP A 589 0.74 -50.24 26.30
N ASN A 590 -0.23 -49.77 25.51
CA ASN A 590 -0.02 -48.77 24.47
C ASN A 590 -0.53 -47.37 24.87
N LEU A 591 -1.01 -47.21 26.10
CA LEU A 591 -1.65 -46.00 26.63
C LEU A 591 -0.71 -44.77 26.61
N ASN A 592 0.58 -44.94 26.90
CA ASN A 592 1.60 -43.89 26.81
C ASN A 592 2.70 -44.22 25.76
N TYR A 593 2.38 -45.17 24.87
CA TYR A 593 3.20 -45.77 23.83
C TYR A 593 4.73 -45.53 23.83
N PRO A 594 5.53 -46.53 24.24
CA PRO A 594 6.93 -46.69 23.82
C PRO A 594 7.10 -47.90 22.87
N GLN A 595 7.79 -47.67 21.73
CA GLN A 595 8.29 -48.57 20.67
C GLN A 595 7.32 -49.07 19.55
N GLY A 596 7.57 -48.60 18.31
CA GLY A 596 6.88 -49.00 17.06
C GLY A 596 6.61 -47.82 16.08
N ILE A 597 6.08 -48.13 14.88
CA ILE A 597 5.70 -47.12 13.88
C ILE A 597 4.48 -46.33 14.38
N ARG A 598 4.62 -45.02 14.52
CA ARG A 598 3.61 -44.14 15.11
C ARG A 598 2.53 -43.73 14.12
N ASN A 599 1.30 -43.53 14.62
CA ASN A 599 0.15 -43.11 13.83
C ASN A 599 -0.65 -42.05 14.58
N ASP A 600 -0.56 -40.79 14.12
CA ASP A 600 -1.21 -39.63 14.75
C ASP A 600 -2.73 -39.79 14.91
N ILE A 601 -3.40 -40.36 13.91
CA ILE A 601 -4.85 -40.55 13.91
C ILE A 601 -5.23 -41.55 14.99
N ARG A 602 -4.48 -42.65 15.12
CA ARG A 602 -4.71 -43.67 16.15
C ARG A 602 -4.41 -43.12 17.55
N MET A 603 -3.34 -42.35 17.73
CA MET A 603 -3.03 -41.71 19.01
C MET A 603 -4.12 -40.70 19.43
N TYR A 604 -4.58 -39.88 18.49
CA TYR A 604 -5.71 -38.99 18.73
C TYR A 604 -6.99 -39.77 19.09
N ALA A 605 -7.33 -40.82 18.33
CA ALA A 605 -8.47 -41.69 18.62
C ALA A 605 -8.39 -42.33 20.02
N ASN A 606 -7.20 -42.79 20.41
CA ASN A 606 -6.95 -43.36 21.74
C ASN A 606 -7.15 -42.32 22.85
N SER A 607 -6.62 -41.10 22.67
CA SER A 607 -6.83 -40.00 23.63
C SER A 607 -8.31 -39.64 23.81
N LYS A 608 -9.08 -39.69 22.71
CA LYS A 608 -10.51 -39.41 22.71
C LYS A 608 -11.32 -40.56 23.32
N LEU A 609 -10.91 -41.82 23.14
CA LEU A 609 -11.50 -42.95 23.86
C LEU A 609 -11.26 -42.84 25.38
N CYS A 610 -10.06 -42.43 25.81
CA CYS A 610 -9.74 -42.23 27.22
C CYS A 610 -10.63 -41.16 27.87
N CYS A 611 -10.97 -40.10 27.14
CA CYS A 611 -11.94 -39.09 27.59
C CYS A 611 -13.34 -39.68 27.89
N LEU A 612 -13.82 -40.64 27.07
CA LEU A 612 -15.09 -41.33 27.34
C LEU A 612 -15.00 -42.21 28.59
N ILE A 613 -13.92 -42.99 28.70
CA ILE A 613 -13.69 -43.89 29.83
C ILE A 613 -13.61 -43.09 31.14
N ALA A 614 -12.86 -41.97 31.14
CA ALA A 614 -12.74 -41.13 32.32
C ALA A 614 -14.07 -40.51 32.75
N ALA A 615 -14.89 -40.02 31.82
CA ALA A 615 -16.21 -39.48 32.16
C ALA A 615 -17.12 -40.53 32.82
N ASP A 616 -17.14 -41.75 32.29
CA ASP A 616 -17.93 -42.86 32.85
C ASP A 616 -17.43 -43.30 34.24
N GLN A 617 -16.12 -43.50 34.38
CA GLN A 617 -15.50 -43.91 35.65
C GLN A 617 -15.64 -42.83 36.72
N LEU A 618 -15.48 -41.54 36.38
CA LEU A 618 -15.72 -40.42 37.28
C LEU A 618 -17.17 -40.40 37.77
N SER A 619 -18.14 -40.57 36.86
CA SER A 619 -19.56 -40.62 37.20
C SER A 619 -19.86 -41.72 38.24
N LYS A 620 -19.29 -42.91 38.05
CA LYS A 620 -19.44 -44.04 38.97
C LYS A 620 -18.79 -43.79 40.32
N LYS A 621 -17.54 -43.30 40.33
CA LYS A 621 -16.76 -43.03 41.54
C LYS A 621 -17.30 -41.88 42.38
N LEU A 622 -17.93 -40.90 41.74
CA LEU A 622 -18.52 -39.72 42.38
C LEU A 622 -20.02 -39.89 42.64
N SER A 623 -20.56 -41.10 42.48
CA SER A 623 -21.96 -41.39 42.82
C SER A 623 -22.28 -40.97 44.26
N GLY A 624 -23.39 -40.26 44.45
CA GLY A 624 -23.80 -39.71 45.74
C GLY A 624 -23.18 -38.35 46.11
N SER A 625 -22.24 -37.81 45.34
CA SER A 625 -21.62 -36.48 45.61
C SER A 625 -22.30 -35.30 44.90
N ASN A 626 -23.37 -35.54 44.15
CA ASN A 626 -24.04 -34.57 43.27
C ASN A 626 -23.10 -33.93 42.21
N ILE A 627 -21.99 -34.59 41.91
CA ILE A 627 -21.10 -34.26 40.79
C ILE A 627 -21.43 -35.19 39.63
N THR A 628 -21.53 -34.62 38.43
CA THR A 628 -21.81 -35.38 37.20
C THR A 628 -20.69 -35.20 36.19
N ALA A 629 -20.36 -36.26 35.46
CA ALA A 629 -19.31 -36.26 34.45
C ALA A 629 -19.84 -36.74 33.10
N TYR A 630 -19.42 -36.09 32.02
CA TYR A 630 -19.90 -36.35 30.66
C TYR A 630 -18.76 -36.32 29.64
N SER A 631 -18.93 -37.03 28.53
CA SER A 631 -18.06 -36.91 27.36
C SER A 631 -18.85 -36.41 26.15
N VAL A 632 -18.23 -35.56 25.33
CA VAL A 632 -18.96 -34.82 24.28
C VAL A 632 -18.23 -34.87 22.95
N HIS A 633 -18.94 -35.21 21.87
CA HIS A 633 -18.51 -34.89 20.53
C HIS A 633 -19.16 -33.58 20.08
N PRO A 634 -18.37 -32.54 19.73
CA PRO A 634 -18.92 -31.24 19.35
C PRO A 634 -19.50 -31.23 17.92
N GLY A 635 -19.34 -32.29 17.14
CA GLY A 635 -19.72 -32.36 15.73
C GLY A 635 -18.52 -32.27 14.78
N LEU A 636 -18.76 -32.50 13.49
CA LEU A 636 -17.79 -32.23 12.42
C LEU A 636 -17.71 -30.72 12.21
N ILE A 637 -16.78 -30.08 12.89
CA ILE A 637 -16.50 -28.64 12.76
C ILE A 637 -15.23 -28.51 11.91
N GLU A 638 -15.16 -27.47 11.09
CA GLU A 638 -13.91 -27.08 10.45
C GLU A 638 -12.94 -26.62 11.55
N THR A 639 -12.19 -27.57 12.10
CA THR A 639 -11.29 -27.29 13.22
C THR A 639 -9.89 -27.00 12.71
N ARG A 640 -9.24 -26.02 13.35
CA ARG A 640 -7.81 -25.74 13.14
C ARG A 640 -6.92 -26.98 13.33
N ILE A 641 -7.36 -27.96 14.12
CA ILE A 641 -6.62 -29.21 14.38
C ILE A 641 -6.49 -30.05 13.10
N TRP A 642 -7.59 -30.27 12.37
CA TRP A 642 -7.57 -31.02 11.11
C TRP A 642 -6.82 -30.24 10.02
N ALA A 643 -7.16 -28.96 9.85
CA ALA A 643 -6.50 -28.10 8.86
C ALA A 643 -4.98 -28.01 9.09
N SER A 644 -4.53 -27.88 10.35
CA SER A 644 -3.11 -27.87 10.71
C SER A 644 -2.44 -29.23 10.43
N TYR A 645 -3.11 -30.35 10.69
CA TYR A 645 -2.56 -31.67 10.41
C TYR A 645 -2.35 -31.89 8.90
N VAL A 646 -3.36 -31.55 8.09
CA VAL A 646 -3.27 -31.65 6.61
C VAL A 646 -2.17 -30.73 6.07
N GLN A 647 -2.10 -29.48 6.56
CA GLN A 647 -1.10 -28.52 6.08
C GLN A 647 0.34 -28.95 6.36
N ASN A 648 0.60 -29.55 7.52
CA ASN A 648 1.93 -29.98 7.99
C ASN A 648 2.29 -31.41 7.58
N SER A 649 1.42 -32.12 6.87
CA SER A 649 1.70 -33.47 6.36
C SER A 649 2.65 -33.46 5.15
N PRO A 650 3.50 -34.49 4.96
CA PRO A 650 4.35 -34.64 3.77
C PRO A 650 3.54 -34.56 2.47
N ALA A 651 4.11 -34.05 1.38
CA ALA A 651 3.39 -33.70 0.15
C ALA A 651 2.48 -34.82 -0.41
N VAL A 652 2.93 -36.08 -0.38
CA VAL A 652 2.15 -37.24 -0.84
C VAL A 652 0.97 -37.51 0.09
N LEU A 653 1.20 -37.50 1.41
CA LEU A 653 0.14 -37.67 2.40
C LEU A 653 -0.84 -36.50 2.36
N LYS A 654 -0.35 -35.27 2.20
CA LYS A 654 -1.16 -34.06 2.02
C LYS A 654 -2.04 -34.13 0.77
N ALA A 655 -1.52 -34.63 -0.36
CA ALA A 655 -2.33 -34.84 -1.55
C ALA A 655 -3.45 -35.88 -1.32
N ILE A 656 -3.14 -36.99 -0.65
CA ILE A 656 -4.12 -38.02 -0.28
C ILE A 656 -5.17 -37.47 0.70
N LEU A 657 -4.74 -36.76 1.75
CA LEU A 657 -5.61 -36.16 2.75
C LEU A 657 -6.47 -35.04 2.16
N ASN A 658 -5.96 -34.25 1.21
CA ASN A 658 -6.73 -33.25 0.48
C ASN A 658 -7.79 -33.91 -0.42
N ILE A 659 -7.48 -35.03 -1.07
CA ILE A 659 -8.46 -35.79 -1.86
C ILE A 659 -9.52 -36.41 -0.94
N LEU A 660 -9.12 -36.96 0.20
CA LEU A 660 -10.02 -37.47 1.24
C LEU A 660 -10.88 -36.34 1.82
N GLU A 661 -10.29 -35.17 2.05
CA GLU A 661 -10.98 -33.97 2.50
C GLU A 661 -12.00 -33.53 1.46
N ILE A 662 -11.66 -33.47 0.17
CA ILE A 662 -12.57 -33.20 -0.95
C ILE A 662 -13.69 -34.25 -1.02
N LEU A 663 -13.38 -35.54 -0.81
CA LEU A 663 -14.35 -36.63 -0.78
C LEU A 663 -15.32 -36.51 0.41
N LEU A 664 -14.81 -36.14 1.59
CA LEU A 664 -15.59 -35.79 2.78
C LEU A 664 -16.32 -34.45 2.61
N TYR A 665 -15.81 -33.55 1.76
CA TYR A 665 -16.41 -32.29 1.34
C TYR A 665 -17.59 -32.50 0.40
N VAL A 666 -17.72 -33.64 -0.29
CA VAL A 666 -18.94 -33.97 -1.05
C VAL A 666 -20.09 -34.37 -0.10
N LEU A 667 -19.80 -34.71 1.17
CA LEU A 667 -20.78 -34.90 2.25
C LEU A 667 -21.16 -33.57 2.96
N LYS A 668 -20.90 -32.42 2.31
CA LYS A 668 -20.92 -31.03 2.83
C LYS A 668 -22.19 -30.48 3.47
N LEU A 669 -23.26 -31.25 3.60
CA LEU A 669 -24.49 -30.78 4.27
C LEU A 669 -24.39 -30.83 5.81
N PHE A 670 -23.26 -31.24 6.39
CA PHE A 670 -23.15 -31.54 7.83
C PHE A 670 -21.94 -30.92 8.57
N VAL A 671 -21.13 -30.07 7.94
CA VAL A 671 -20.04 -29.35 8.64
C VAL A 671 -20.62 -28.18 9.43
N ARG A 672 -20.33 -28.12 10.72
CA ARG A 672 -20.89 -27.13 11.66
C ARG A 672 -19.96 -25.96 11.86
N SER A 673 -20.55 -24.78 12.09
CA SER A 673 -19.84 -23.64 12.66
C SER A 673 -19.37 -23.95 14.10
N PRO A 674 -18.33 -23.27 14.61
CA PRO A 674 -17.92 -23.36 16.01
C PRO A 674 -19.07 -23.07 16.99
N GLU A 675 -19.97 -22.13 16.67
CA GLU A 675 -21.14 -21.76 17.46
C GLU A 675 -22.17 -22.89 17.55
N GLU A 676 -22.40 -23.60 16.45
CA GLU A 676 -23.21 -24.83 16.42
C GLU A 676 -22.49 -25.99 17.14
N GLY A 677 -21.16 -26.00 17.06
CA GLY A 677 -20.28 -26.99 17.67
C GLY A 677 -20.33 -27.01 19.20
N ILE A 678 -20.48 -25.84 19.83
CA ILE A 678 -20.55 -25.74 21.29
C ILE A 678 -21.92 -26.11 21.86
N GLN A 679 -22.98 -26.27 21.05
CA GLN A 679 -24.35 -26.44 21.58
C GLN A 679 -24.48 -27.66 22.50
N THR A 680 -23.82 -28.77 22.17
CA THR A 680 -23.82 -29.96 23.04
C THR A 680 -23.05 -29.71 24.35
N ILE A 681 -21.96 -28.95 24.30
CA ILE A 681 -21.18 -28.55 25.48
C ILE A 681 -22.04 -27.66 26.38
N LEU A 682 -22.70 -26.65 25.82
CA LEU A 682 -23.58 -25.73 26.56
C LEU A 682 -24.80 -26.43 27.12
N HIS A 683 -25.42 -27.33 26.36
CA HIS A 683 -26.53 -28.15 26.83
C HIS A 683 -26.11 -28.92 28.09
N ILE A 684 -24.92 -29.52 28.10
CA ILE A 684 -24.44 -30.25 29.26
C ILE A 684 -24.08 -29.32 30.42
N ALA A 685 -23.32 -28.26 30.14
CA ALA A 685 -22.90 -27.29 31.13
C ALA A 685 -24.11 -26.70 31.89
N LEU A 686 -25.20 -26.38 31.18
CA LEU A 686 -26.29 -25.58 31.71
C LEU A 686 -27.55 -26.36 32.06
N SER A 687 -27.81 -27.52 31.46
CA SER A 687 -29.04 -28.29 31.72
C SER A 687 -29.04 -28.91 33.11
N LYS A 688 -30.21 -28.93 33.76
CA LYS A 688 -30.47 -29.63 35.02
C LYS A 688 -31.09 -31.02 34.79
N GLU A 689 -31.62 -31.30 33.61
CA GLU A 689 -32.43 -32.50 33.31
C GLU A 689 -31.59 -33.74 32.97
N ILE A 690 -30.31 -33.55 32.71
CA ILE A 690 -29.38 -34.57 32.22
C ILE A 690 -28.66 -35.35 33.32
N VAL A 691 -28.98 -35.09 34.60
CA VAL A 691 -28.32 -35.75 35.74
C VAL A 691 -28.48 -37.28 35.68
N LYS A 692 -29.63 -37.76 35.21
CA LYS A 692 -29.91 -39.20 34.96
C LYS A 692 -29.00 -39.83 33.90
N ASP A 693 -28.35 -39.01 33.07
CA ASP A 693 -27.50 -39.43 31.97
C ASP A 693 -26.00 -39.27 32.30
N ALA A 694 -25.65 -39.10 33.59
CA ALA A 694 -24.27 -38.99 34.04
C ALA A 694 -23.42 -40.20 33.60
N GLY A 695 -22.22 -39.95 33.08
CA GLY A 695 -21.29 -40.94 32.53
C GLY A 695 -21.50 -41.25 31.05
N LYS A 696 -22.60 -40.77 30.42
CA LYS A 696 -22.87 -41.02 29.00
C LYS A 696 -22.04 -40.14 28.06
N PHE A 697 -21.91 -40.61 26.83
CA PHE A 697 -21.34 -39.88 25.70
C PHE A 697 -22.46 -39.14 24.95
N PHE A 698 -22.23 -37.87 24.63
CA PHE A 698 -23.21 -37.01 23.98
C PHE A 698 -22.70 -36.51 22.63
N ALA A 699 -23.61 -36.48 21.66
CA ALA A 699 -23.45 -35.73 20.42
C ALA A 699 -24.80 -35.16 20.02
N GLU A 700 -24.81 -33.93 19.50
CA GLU A 700 -26.05 -33.26 19.07
C GLU A 700 -27.07 -33.10 20.22
N CYS A 701 -26.58 -32.75 21.41
CA CYS A 701 -27.38 -32.62 22.62
C CYS A 701 -28.13 -33.90 23.05
N LYS A 702 -27.75 -35.07 22.53
CA LYS A 702 -28.37 -36.36 22.88
C LYS A 702 -27.34 -37.41 23.29
N PRO A 703 -27.68 -38.33 24.21
CA PRO A 703 -26.86 -39.51 24.47
C PRO A 703 -26.65 -40.34 23.20
N ARG A 704 -25.44 -40.85 23.01
CA ARG A 704 -25.04 -41.74 21.92
C ARG A 704 -24.37 -42.99 22.50
N GLU A 705 -24.42 -44.08 21.75
CA GLU A 705 -23.70 -45.32 22.07
C GLU A 705 -22.20 -45.06 22.12
N ARG A 706 -21.46 -45.82 22.92
CA ARG A 706 -20.01 -45.67 23.04
C ARG A 706 -19.30 -46.75 22.21
N PRO A 707 -18.02 -46.58 21.88
CA PRO A 707 -17.22 -47.69 21.33
C PRO A 707 -17.27 -48.87 22.31
N ALA A 708 -17.54 -50.09 21.82
CA ALA A 708 -17.72 -51.29 22.65
C ALA A 708 -16.61 -51.49 23.71
N LYS A 709 -15.37 -51.11 23.37
CA LYS A 709 -14.22 -51.20 24.27
C LYS A 709 -14.34 -50.30 25.51
N ALA A 710 -15.01 -49.14 25.42
CA ALA A 710 -15.28 -48.28 26.57
C ALA A 710 -16.40 -48.83 27.47
N GLU A 711 -17.20 -49.80 27.00
CA GLU A 711 -18.28 -50.41 27.76
C GLU A 711 -17.82 -51.61 28.59
N ASP A 712 -16.66 -52.20 28.25
CA ASP A 712 -15.99 -53.23 29.04
C ASP A 712 -15.52 -52.66 30.39
N PRO A 713 -16.14 -53.09 31.52
CA PRO A 713 -15.82 -52.56 32.84
C PRO A 713 -14.40 -52.91 33.30
N TYR A 714 -13.88 -54.08 32.90
CA TYR A 714 -12.54 -54.52 33.26
C TYR A 714 -11.51 -53.66 32.53
N PHE A 715 -11.68 -53.49 31.22
CA PHE A 715 -10.79 -52.65 30.42
C PHE A 715 -10.79 -51.19 30.90
N ALA A 716 -11.97 -50.61 31.14
CA ALA A 716 -12.11 -49.25 31.63
C ALA A 716 -11.41 -49.05 32.99
N THR A 717 -11.50 -50.03 33.89
CA THR A 717 -10.81 -50.00 35.18
C THR A 717 -9.29 -50.06 35.03
N GLN A 718 -8.78 -50.87 34.10
CA GLN A 718 -7.34 -50.96 33.86
C GLN A 718 -6.77 -49.68 33.24
N ILE A 719 -7.47 -49.09 32.27
CA ILE A 719 -7.07 -47.79 31.69
C ILE A 719 -7.09 -46.70 32.75
N TRP A 720 -8.10 -46.67 33.62
CA TRP A 720 -8.15 -45.73 34.75
C TRP A 720 -6.91 -45.85 35.64
N LYS A 721 -6.61 -47.05 36.15
CA LYS A 721 -5.45 -47.29 37.04
C LYS A 721 -4.13 -46.97 36.36
N ALA A 722 -3.98 -47.33 35.09
CA ALA A 722 -2.79 -47.01 34.31
C ALA A 722 -2.63 -45.49 34.16
N SER A 723 -3.74 -44.77 33.95
CA SER A 723 -3.74 -43.31 33.87
C SER A 723 -3.29 -42.66 35.18
N GLU A 724 -3.78 -43.14 36.34
CA GLU A 724 -3.35 -42.68 37.67
C GLU A 724 -1.83 -42.80 37.85
N LYS A 725 -1.25 -43.92 37.39
CA LYS A 725 0.19 -44.15 37.41
C LYS A 725 0.95 -43.17 36.49
N HIS A 726 0.47 -42.95 35.27
CA HIS A 726 1.13 -42.05 34.31
C HIS A 726 1.13 -40.58 34.75
N VAL A 727 0.05 -40.12 35.38
CA VAL A 727 -0.02 -38.74 35.92
C VAL A 727 0.63 -38.59 37.30
N LYS A 728 1.20 -39.67 37.86
CA LYS A 728 1.88 -39.68 39.16
C LYS A 728 0.98 -39.12 40.28
N LEU A 729 -0.26 -39.61 40.39
CA LEU A 729 -1.16 -39.22 41.48
C LEU A 729 -0.65 -39.72 42.83
N ASN A 730 -0.71 -38.86 43.84
CA ASN A 730 -0.44 -39.23 45.22
C ASN A 730 -1.63 -40.00 45.81
N VAL A 731 -1.40 -40.80 46.87
CA VAL A 731 -2.45 -41.60 47.52
C VAL A 731 -3.66 -40.74 47.94
N ASN A 732 -3.41 -39.52 48.41
CA ASN A 732 -4.48 -38.59 48.84
C ASN A 732 -5.19 -37.87 47.68
N GLU A 733 -4.73 -38.04 46.44
CA GLU A 733 -5.30 -37.45 45.22
C GLU A 733 -6.15 -38.47 44.44
N ILE A 734 -6.18 -39.73 44.87
CA ILE A 734 -6.97 -40.81 44.26
C ILE A 734 -8.44 -40.71 44.73
N ILE A 735 -9.39 -40.93 43.81
CA ILE A 735 -10.85 -40.79 44.01
C ILE A 735 -11.52 -42.12 44.33
#